data_AF-A0A833S8S5-F1
#
_entry.id   AF-A0A833S8S5-F1
#
_cell.length_a   1.000
_cell.length_b   1.000
_cell.length_c   1.000
_cell.angle_alpha   90.00
_cell.angle_beta   90.00
_cell.angle_gamma   90.00
#
_symmetry.space_group_name_H-M   'P 1'
#
loop_
_entity.id
_entity.type
_entity.pdbx_description
1 polymer ?
#
loop_
_entity_poly.entity_id
_entity_poly.type
_entity_poly.pdbx_seq_one_letter_code
_entity_poly.pdbx_strand_id
1 'polypeptide(L)'
;MLHSTGTLSPEDILAEVRKFISGAVRPTHSTSTLDVTRTALSLLRHVPAARDAVLEYFCNVFFIAVTKYVRQLEVNSTIVQRLRKIHNIVEAILLIRMLFHQTNQNLAICEETIIAEIHTVLSSFINGNPEAWAPIISAWSLELLGKLSSEYAKRGNLPSNAGINDFLQQWMSCCATRTLIDITAQCLQCLMHSDTESCIKALLDTSVLHSPHFDWVVAHVGSCFPNTVITRVLSCGLKDFCAMGNEHNVKNPKLNSVVGILGHLAGSHFQDITAALLDLFKWSLQEDVNIDEDTKNQKLATVPFLLNLASLSQTLLKAITIKPDIIPQLALFASDWCRYFDNQPEALVDLTVHLILGCEQGGSQLINILLDTSLSTSNVGYHSVNAAQSVKSVCSEILELVLQEIDLLLRTQGPQSANIALLNSIKQEFVVILPLLLSQIPLRVQTAIRLLCFLGSQSPNILISAASYMLIKAVTTFHLAALIRLVSNNIILFSSNKSETENILASHSYFTQIVEQSLRDINYRSVIGKQEPGRFFQNLTILLKWERSNKAVVFRSKMITQAIKFNLPQISALLTKTTDFDLANDIAEMLDLFSMPEKDNFTPNVELTLKLTRAVIQYFFLCIVEDDITKKQQGVKIVCHLLKDLTFYSPCARVLALRQILEHSINNDPAKYFGAKEKFEPKFEETLLLHQNHKQVTSTMLAQKHSSVFHAGVIGHGPRRLPPQNNIDKEIIALNKILLIDVIKACCSNRESERYPVNLDALTMVSLLLVELVSPDVMYNGLPWPDEEFTKVTIERDLQIHRTFKDVPLLWTLLELTAWYRPALAYCSVLLRGIAATVMANWNIDEGVLLVSVMALGQLLPPPLASIRDVLPVLEPHQINTIMKECVWAYMRENVPSPALFTRSEGANIAWRDTDTSTPNSRFTETLRLLLLSNIHTLGPLYAALFLQ
;
A
#
# COMPACT_ATOMS: atom_id res chain seq x y z
N MET A 1 -14.15 -69.52 25.55
CA MET A 1 -14.71 -70.65 26.32
C MET A 1 -15.08 -70.12 27.69
N LEU A 2 -16.35 -70.23 28.07
CA LEU A 2 -16.86 -69.90 29.41
C LEU A 2 -16.28 -70.91 30.41
N HIS A 3 -15.43 -70.47 31.34
CA HIS A 3 -15.09 -71.25 32.53
C HIS A 3 -15.87 -70.73 33.74
N SER A 4 -16.53 -71.69 34.38
CA SER A 4 -17.42 -71.64 35.54
C SER A 4 -17.09 -70.61 36.62
N THR A 5 -18.11 -69.86 37.02
CA THR A 5 -18.24 -69.15 38.30
C THR A 5 -18.32 -70.16 39.44
N GLY A 6 -17.18 -70.58 39.99
CA GLY A 6 -17.13 -71.30 41.27
C GLY A 6 -16.99 -70.31 42.41
N THR A 7 -18.00 -70.19 43.26
CA THR A 7 -17.84 -69.55 44.58
C THR A 7 -16.86 -70.39 45.41
N LEU A 8 -15.68 -69.85 45.71
CA LEU A 8 -14.71 -70.48 46.61
C LEU A 8 -15.32 -70.65 48.01
N SER A 9 -14.98 -71.75 48.70
CA SER A 9 -15.41 -71.95 50.08
C SER A 9 -14.67 -70.98 51.03
N PRO A 10 -15.22 -70.68 52.22
CA PRO A 10 -14.56 -69.78 53.18
C PRO A 10 -13.16 -70.25 53.60
N GLU A 11 -12.93 -71.57 53.62
CA GLU A 11 -11.64 -72.18 53.94
C GLU A 11 -10.62 -71.96 52.82
N ASP A 12 -11.05 -72.05 51.56
CA ASP A 12 -10.21 -71.80 50.38
C ASP A 12 -9.78 -70.33 50.29
N ILE A 13 -10.69 -69.39 50.61
CA ILE A 13 -10.38 -67.95 50.65
C ILE A 13 -9.34 -67.66 51.75
N LEU A 14 -9.47 -68.28 52.92
CA LEU A 14 -8.54 -68.10 54.04
C LEU A 14 -7.15 -68.68 53.72
N ALA A 15 -7.10 -69.79 52.98
CA ALA A 15 -5.86 -70.35 52.44
C ALA A 15 -5.20 -69.44 51.40
N GLU A 16 -5.97 -68.84 50.49
CA GLU A 16 -5.48 -67.85 49.53
C GLU A 16 -4.96 -66.58 50.21
N VAL A 17 -5.65 -66.06 51.24
CA VAL A 17 -5.20 -64.90 52.03
C VAL A 17 -3.87 -65.20 52.75
N ARG A 18 -3.75 -66.36 53.40
CA ARG A 18 -2.48 -66.76 54.06
C ARG A 18 -1.35 -66.92 53.06
N LYS A 19 -1.63 -67.53 51.90
CA LYS A 19 -0.68 -67.69 50.81
C LYS A 19 -0.22 -66.34 50.26
N PHE A 20 -1.14 -65.40 50.06
CA PHE A 20 -0.84 -64.02 49.64
C PHE A 20 0.02 -63.28 50.67
N ILE A 21 -0.36 -63.27 51.95
CA ILE A 21 0.42 -62.60 53.02
C ILE A 21 1.83 -63.18 53.12
N SER A 22 1.96 -64.51 53.06
CA SER A 22 3.28 -65.18 53.14
C SER A 22 4.17 -64.85 51.94
N GLY A 23 3.60 -64.79 50.74
CA GLY A 23 4.32 -64.50 49.49
C GLY A 23 4.61 -63.02 49.26
N ALA A 24 3.76 -62.11 49.77
CA ALA A 24 3.90 -60.67 49.58
C ALA A 24 4.91 -60.04 50.56
N VAL A 25 5.05 -60.56 51.78
CA VAL A 25 5.89 -59.96 52.84
C VAL A 25 7.33 -60.53 52.86
N ARG A 26 7.53 -61.79 52.47
CA ARG A 26 8.86 -62.43 52.43
C ARG A 26 9.01 -63.33 51.19
N PRO A 27 9.69 -62.87 50.13
CA PRO A 27 9.96 -63.72 48.97
C PRO A 27 10.98 -64.80 49.36
N THR A 28 10.49 -65.99 49.71
CA THR A 28 11.35 -67.18 49.83
C THR A 28 11.74 -67.67 48.45
N HIS A 29 12.97 -68.20 48.27
CA HIS A 29 13.50 -68.68 46.99
C HIS A 29 12.64 -69.74 46.27
N SER A 30 11.61 -70.29 46.91
CA SER A 30 10.73 -71.35 46.40
C SER A 30 9.35 -70.90 45.89
N THR A 31 8.95 -69.63 46.08
CA THR A 31 7.64 -69.11 45.65
C THR A 31 7.77 -68.32 44.36
N SER A 32 7.15 -68.81 43.28
CA SER A 32 7.09 -68.09 42.01
C SER A 32 6.23 -66.83 42.16
N THR A 33 6.76 -65.67 41.76
CA THR A 33 6.04 -64.38 41.72
C THR A 33 4.72 -64.49 40.94
N LEU A 34 4.69 -65.35 39.93
CA LEU A 34 3.52 -65.64 39.11
C LEU A 34 2.40 -66.34 39.92
N ASP A 35 2.76 -67.24 40.84
CA ASP A 35 1.78 -67.94 41.70
C ASP A 35 1.18 -67.02 42.77
N VAL A 36 2.00 -66.11 43.33
CA VAL A 36 1.52 -65.10 44.28
C VAL A 36 0.60 -64.10 43.58
N THR A 37 0.95 -63.70 42.34
CA THR A 37 0.11 -62.82 41.51
C THR A 37 -1.24 -63.45 41.18
N ARG A 38 -1.28 -64.73 40.78
CA ARG A 38 -2.54 -65.46 40.55
C ARG A 38 -3.41 -65.57 41.81
N THR A 39 -2.77 -65.76 42.96
CA THR A 39 -3.47 -65.78 44.26
C THR A 39 -4.04 -64.39 44.57
N ALA A 40 -3.28 -63.32 44.32
CA ALA A 40 -3.74 -61.93 44.48
C ALA A 40 -4.93 -61.60 43.56
N LEU A 41 -4.88 -62.05 42.29
CA LEU A 41 -5.98 -61.88 41.33
C LEU A 41 -7.25 -62.63 41.74
N SER A 42 -7.11 -63.83 42.33
CA SER A 42 -8.24 -64.57 42.90
C SER A 42 -8.85 -63.84 44.10
N LEU A 43 -8.02 -63.30 45.00
CA LEU A 43 -8.49 -62.51 46.14
C LEU A 43 -9.21 -61.22 45.72
N LEU A 44 -8.72 -60.55 44.68
CA LEU A 44 -9.37 -59.34 44.15
C LEU A 44 -10.79 -59.61 43.65
N ARG A 45 -11.04 -60.83 43.13
CA ARG A 45 -12.35 -61.27 42.63
C ARG A 45 -13.34 -61.63 43.74
N HIS A 46 -12.86 -62.19 44.84
CA HIS A 46 -13.73 -62.82 45.87
C HIS A 46 -13.78 -62.05 47.20
N VAL A 47 -12.83 -61.14 47.47
CA VAL A 47 -12.70 -60.45 48.76
C VAL A 47 -12.57 -58.93 48.57
N PRO A 48 -13.65 -58.15 48.72
CA PRO A 48 -13.61 -56.69 48.59
C PRO A 48 -12.64 -56.00 49.56
N ALA A 49 -12.48 -56.52 50.78
CA ALA A 49 -11.56 -55.97 51.78
C ALA A 49 -10.07 -56.17 51.44
N ALA A 50 -9.75 -57.07 50.50
CA ALA A 50 -8.37 -57.32 50.08
C ALA A 50 -7.92 -56.39 48.93
N ARG A 51 -8.81 -55.55 48.40
CA ARG A 51 -8.57 -54.71 47.22
C ARG A 51 -7.34 -53.83 47.36
N ASP A 52 -7.25 -53.04 48.42
CA ASP A 52 -6.15 -52.08 48.60
C ASP A 52 -4.80 -52.79 48.74
N ALA A 53 -4.76 -53.86 49.54
CA ALA A 53 -3.55 -54.67 49.73
C ALA A 53 -3.09 -55.37 48.44
N VAL A 54 -4.03 -55.83 47.60
CA VAL A 54 -3.72 -56.45 46.30
C VAL A 54 -3.23 -55.40 45.29
N LEU A 55 -3.86 -54.23 45.23
CA LEU A 55 -3.44 -53.12 44.36
C LEU A 55 -2.06 -52.59 44.78
N GLU A 56 -1.77 -52.51 46.08
CA GLU A 56 -0.44 -52.15 46.60
C GLU A 56 0.62 -53.22 46.23
N TYR A 57 0.27 -54.50 46.31
CA TYR A 57 1.14 -55.57 45.82
C TYR A 57 1.42 -55.43 44.31
N PHE A 58 0.40 -55.10 43.50
CA PHE A 58 0.60 -54.84 42.08
C PHE A 58 1.51 -53.63 41.84
N CYS A 59 1.41 -52.56 42.64
CA CYS A 59 2.38 -51.45 42.55
C CYS A 59 3.82 -51.98 42.61
N ASN A 60 4.15 -52.86 43.57
CA ASN A 60 5.48 -53.45 43.71
C ASN A 60 5.89 -54.28 42.49
N VAL A 61 4.97 -55.06 41.91
CA VAL A 61 5.22 -55.84 40.68
C VAL A 61 5.58 -54.93 39.50
N PHE A 62 4.82 -53.85 39.30
CA PHE A 62 5.08 -52.86 38.25
C PHE A 62 6.38 -52.07 38.52
N PHE A 63 6.68 -51.70 39.77
CA PHE A 63 7.94 -51.06 40.16
C PHE A 63 9.16 -51.92 39.82
N ILE A 64 9.12 -53.22 40.10
CA ILE A 64 10.21 -54.15 39.79
C ILE A 64 10.43 -54.23 38.28
N ALA A 65 9.35 -54.35 37.50
CA ALA A 65 9.41 -54.40 36.04
C ALA A 65 10.00 -53.11 35.43
N VAL A 66 9.56 -51.94 35.91
CA VAL A 66 10.09 -50.64 35.47
C VAL A 66 11.54 -50.46 35.88
N THR A 67 11.93 -50.85 37.11
CA THR A 67 13.32 -50.78 37.58
C THR A 67 14.25 -51.56 36.66
N LYS A 68 13.85 -52.76 36.25
CA LYS A 68 14.63 -53.61 35.34
C LYS A 68 14.75 -52.97 33.96
N TYR A 69 13.66 -52.44 33.43
CA TYR A 69 13.65 -51.72 32.16
C TYR A 69 14.59 -50.49 32.19
N VAL A 70 14.54 -49.65 33.24
CA VAL A 70 15.42 -48.48 33.38
C VAL A 70 16.88 -48.89 33.50
N ARG A 71 17.20 -49.96 34.26
CA ARG A 71 18.56 -50.51 34.32
C ARG A 71 19.05 -51.00 32.95
N GLN A 72 18.19 -51.63 32.15
CA GLN A 72 18.54 -52.02 30.78
C GLN A 72 18.84 -50.79 29.91
N LEU A 73 18.09 -49.71 30.05
CA LEU A 73 18.37 -48.44 29.36
C LEU A 73 19.74 -47.86 29.77
N GLU A 74 20.04 -47.76 31.06
CA GLU A 74 21.31 -47.23 31.57
C GLU A 74 22.53 -48.06 31.10
N VAL A 75 22.38 -49.38 31.03
CA VAL A 75 23.43 -50.29 30.52
C VAL A 75 23.58 -50.14 29.00
N ASN A 76 22.48 -50.04 28.26
CA ASN A 76 22.52 -49.86 26.81
C ASN A 76 23.14 -48.50 26.43
N SER A 77 22.87 -47.42 27.15
CA SER A 77 23.48 -46.11 26.88
C SER A 77 24.96 -46.08 27.20
N THR A 78 25.38 -46.69 28.31
CA THR A 78 26.81 -46.78 28.66
C THR A 78 27.58 -47.61 27.63
N ILE A 79 26.99 -48.68 27.08
CA ILE A 79 27.60 -49.46 25.98
C ILE A 79 27.63 -48.64 24.68
N VAL A 80 26.56 -47.95 24.30
CA VAL A 80 26.51 -47.11 23.09
C VAL A 80 27.46 -45.91 23.16
N GLN A 81 27.61 -45.28 24.33
CA GLN A 81 28.60 -44.21 24.54
C GLN A 81 30.04 -44.72 24.46
N ARG A 82 30.31 -45.94 24.95
CA ARG A 82 31.62 -46.59 24.78
C ARG A 82 31.88 -46.92 23.31
N LEU A 83 30.91 -47.48 22.59
CA LEU A 83 31.00 -47.74 21.15
C LEU A 83 31.33 -46.49 20.31
N ARG A 84 30.75 -45.32 20.64
CA ARG A 84 31.07 -44.05 19.95
C ARG A 84 32.50 -43.55 20.18
N LYS A 85 33.18 -43.98 21.24
CA LYS A 85 34.54 -43.54 21.60
C LYS A 85 35.64 -44.52 21.15
N ILE A 86 35.27 -45.72 20.69
CA ILE A 86 36.20 -46.78 20.34
C ILE A 86 36.65 -46.63 18.88
N HIS A 87 37.97 -46.58 18.67
CA HIS A 87 38.60 -46.63 17.34
C HIS A 87 38.98 -48.08 16.92
N ASN A 88 38.85 -49.07 17.81
CA ASN A 88 39.23 -50.47 17.57
C ASN A 88 38.02 -51.34 17.21
N ILE A 89 38.03 -51.89 15.99
CA ILE A 89 36.94 -52.71 15.43
C ILE A 89 36.68 -53.98 16.26
N VAL A 90 37.70 -54.59 16.87
CA VAL A 90 37.54 -55.84 17.64
C VAL A 90 36.78 -55.59 18.95
N GLU A 91 37.08 -54.50 19.64
CA GLU A 91 36.40 -54.10 20.88
C GLU A 91 34.96 -53.67 20.58
N ALA A 92 34.73 -53.00 19.44
CA ALA A 92 33.40 -52.67 18.97
C ALA A 92 32.55 -53.93 18.66
N ILE A 93 33.12 -54.94 18.00
CA ILE A 93 32.44 -56.21 17.72
C ILE A 93 32.08 -56.94 19.02
N LEU A 94 32.98 -56.94 20.02
CA LEU A 94 32.75 -57.59 21.31
C LEU A 94 31.62 -56.91 22.11
N LEU A 95 31.57 -55.58 22.09
CA LEU A 95 30.49 -54.79 22.70
C LEU A 95 29.16 -54.90 21.94
N ILE A 96 29.17 -54.96 20.60
CA ILE A 96 27.97 -55.23 19.79
C ILE A 96 27.43 -56.64 20.09
N ARG A 97 28.31 -57.63 20.27
CA ARG A 97 27.93 -58.99 20.64
C ARG A 97 27.34 -59.06 22.05
N MET A 98 27.83 -58.24 22.99
CA MET A 98 27.21 -58.09 24.32
C MET A 98 25.80 -57.46 24.24
N LEU A 99 25.61 -56.41 23.43
CA LEU A 99 24.28 -55.81 23.17
C LEU A 99 23.29 -56.83 22.57
N PHE A 100 23.75 -57.65 21.62
CA PHE A 100 22.92 -58.66 20.95
C PHE A 100 22.59 -59.87 21.86
N HIS A 101 23.48 -60.20 22.81
CA HIS A 101 23.25 -61.32 23.74
C HIS A 101 22.36 -60.92 24.93
N GLN A 102 22.37 -59.65 25.35
CA GLN A 102 21.51 -59.14 26.43
C GLN A 102 20.05 -58.93 26.00
N THR A 103 19.79 -58.62 24.73
CA THR A 103 18.42 -58.55 24.19
C THR A 103 17.72 -59.91 24.16
N ASN A 104 18.47 -61.03 24.24
CA ASN A 104 17.95 -62.40 24.16
C ASN A 104 18.00 -63.18 25.50
N GLN A 105 17.93 -62.52 26.66
CA GLN A 105 17.79 -63.24 27.93
C GLN A 105 16.32 -63.61 28.23
N ASN A 106 16.06 -64.93 28.28
CA ASN A 106 14.79 -65.60 28.63
C ASN A 106 14.12 -65.20 29.97
N LEU A 107 14.65 -64.24 30.74
CA LEU A 107 14.02 -63.72 31.96
C LEU A 107 13.00 -62.60 31.72
N ALA A 108 13.08 -61.88 30.59
CA ALA A 108 12.12 -60.82 30.25
C ALA A 108 10.69 -61.37 29.98
N ILE A 109 10.61 -62.61 29.49
CA ILE A 109 9.35 -63.27 29.07
C ILE A 109 8.42 -63.56 30.27
N CYS A 110 8.98 -63.80 31.47
CA CYS A 110 8.19 -64.16 32.66
C CYS A 110 7.47 -62.95 33.28
N GLU A 111 8.00 -61.74 33.15
CA GLU A 111 7.37 -60.54 33.72
C GLU A 111 6.33 -59.93 32.78
N GLU A 112 6.54 -60.02 31.47
CA GLU A 112 5.54 -59.63 30.47
C GLU A 112 4.29 -60.51 30.58
N THR A 113 4.43 -61.81 30.86
CA THR A 113 3.29 -62.70 31.08
C THR A 113 2.54 -62.37 32.38
N ILE A 114 3.24 -62.03 33.46
CA ILE A 114 2.62 -61.60 34.73
C ILE A 114 1.84 -60.29 34.52
N ILE A 115 2.43 -59.30 33.85
CA ILE A 115 1.79 -58.00 33.55
C ILE A 115 0.58 -58.21 32.64
N ALA A 116 0.67 -59.08 31.63
CA ALA A 116 -0.45 -59.43 30.77
C ALA A 116 -1.58 -60.14 31.54
N GLU A 117 -1.28 -61.06 32.47
CA GLU A 117 -2.30 -61.68 33.34
C GLU A 117 -3.01 -60.62 34.20
N ILE A 118 -2.28 -59.70 34.83
CA ILE A 118 -2.87 -58.59 35.59
C ILE A 118 -3.76 -57.72 34.70
N HIS A 119 -3.27 -57.35 33.50
CA HIS A 119 -4.03 -56.56 32.53
C HIS A 119 -5.36 -57.24 32.15
N THR A 120 -5.33 -58.51 31.77
CA THR A 120 -6.53 -59.24 31.34
C THR A 120 -7.61 -59.31 32.42
N VAL A 121 -7.21 -59.52 33.67
CA VAL A 121 -8.15 -59.60 34.79
C VAL A 121 -8.72 -58.22 35.14
N LEU A 122 -7.88 -57.18 35.23
CA LEU A 122 -8.36 -55.81 35.45
C LEU A 122 -9.28 -55.34 34.33
N SER A 123 -8.93 -55.63 33.07
CA SER A 123 -9.76 -55.38 31.89
C SER A 123 -11.13 -56.05 32.01
N SER A 124 -11.17 -57.29 32.50
CA SER A 124 -12.43 -58.04 32.68
C SER A 124 -13.33 -57.41 33.76
N PHE A 125 -12.75 -56.83 34.81
CA PHE A 125 -13.51 -56.11 35.84
C PHE A 125 -14.07 -54.80 35.33
N ILE A 126 -13.28 -54.03 34.57
CA ILE A 126 -13.71 -52.76 33.96
C ILE A 126 -14.88 -53.02 33.00
N ASN A 127 -14.76 -54.02 32.13
CA ASN A 127 -15.83 -54.36 31.17
C ASN A 127 -17.09 -54.94 31.85
N GLY A 128 -16.95 -55.56 33.03
CA GLY A 128 -18.04 -56.17 33.76
C GLY A 128 -18.90 -55.18 34.55
N ASN A 129 -18.27 -54.21 35.23
CA ASN A 129 -18.96 -53.12 35.92
C ASN A 129 -18.07 -51.85 35.91
N PRO A 130 -18.18 -51.02 34.86
CA PRO A 130 -17.31 -49.87 34.68
C PRO A 130 -17.51 -48.82 35.78
N GLU A 131 -18.74 -48.54 36.22
CA GLU A 131 -19.04 -47.50 37.21
C GLU A 131 -18.36 -47.74 38.56
N ALA A 132 -18.26 -49.00 38.99
CA ALA A 132 -17.64 -49.34 40.27
C ALA A 132 -16.11 -49.48 40.20
N TRP A 133 -15.58 -50.02 39.09
CA TRP A 133 -14.16 -50.39 39.01
C TRP A 133 -13.30 -49.37 38.27
N ALA A 134 -13.82 -48.69 37.24
CA ALA A 134 -13.02 -47.78 36.43
C ALA A 134 -12.49 -46.57 37.22
N PRO A 135 -13.23 -45.91 38.13
CA PRO A 135 -12.67 -44.83 38.95
C PRO A 135 -11.51 -45.28 39.85
N ILE A 136 -11.66 -46.44 40.49
CA ILE A 136 -10.67 -47.00 41.43
C ILE A 136 -9.40 -47.42 40.69
N ILE A 137 -9.55 -48.19 39.61
CA ILE A 137 -8.42 -48.70 38.82
C ILE A 137 -7.72 -47.55 38.08
N SER A 138 -8.47 -46.59 37.54
CA SER A 138 -7.90 -45.40 36.92
C SER A 138 -7.08 -44.59 37.92
N ALA A 139 -7.61 -44.30 39.12
CA ALA A 139 -6.86 -43.56 40.13
C ALA A 139 -5.57 -44.28 40.55
N TRP A 140 -5.65 -45.59 40.81
CA TRP A 140 -4.50 -46.43 41.15
C TRP A 140 -3.42 -46.41 40.06
N SER A 141 -3.80 -46.63 38.81
CA SER A 141 -2.86 -46.67 37.68
C SER A 141 -2.21 -45.31 37.40
N LEU A 142 -2.96 -44.20 37.51
CA LEU A 142 -2.44 -42.84 37.33
C LEU A 142 -1.48 -42.47 38.46
N GLU A 143 -1.82 -42.74 39.72
CA GLU A 143 -0.94 -42.49 40.86
C GLU A 143 0.37 -43.29 40.74
N LEU A 144 0.28 -44.56 40.32
CA LEU A 144 1.44 -45.41 40.08
C LEU A 144 2.31 -44.87 38.92
N LEU A 145 1.70 -44.46 37.80
CA LEU A 145 2.40 -43.81 36.69
C LEU A 145 3.10 -42.51 37.13
N GLY A 146 2.46 -41.71 37.99
CA GLY A 146 3.02 -40.48 38.57
C GLY A 146 4.26 -40.75 39.42
N LYS A 147 4.18 -41.72 40.33
CA LYS A 147 5.31 -42.16 41.17
C LYS A 147 6.46 -42.71 40.35
N LEU A 148 6.17 -43.63 39.41
CA LEU A 148 7.17 -44.22 38.51
C LEU A 148 7.86 -43.14 37.67
N SER A 149 7.10 -42.22 37.08
CA SER A 149 7.66 -41.17 36.24
C SER A 149 8.55 -40.21 37.03
N SER A 150 8.18 -39.88 38.28
CA SER A 150 8.93 -38.96 39.14
C SER A 150 10.18 -39.60 39.76
N GLU A 151 10.09 -40.84 40.22
CA GLU A 151 11.20 -41.54 40.88
C GLU A 151 12.35 -41.84 39.93
N TYR A 152 12.04 -42.17 38.66
CA TYR A 152 13.03 -42.43 37.62
C TYR A 152 13.32 -41.24 36.70
N ALA A 153 12.76 -40.05 36.98
CA ALA A 153 12.93 -38.84 36.18
C ALA A 153 14.40 -38.48 35.90
N LYS A 154 15.28 -38.73 36.88
CA LYS A 154 16.73 -38.42 36.80
C LYS A 154 17.59 -39.58 36.28
N ARG A 155 16.99 -40.73 35.98
CA ARG A 155 17.68 -42.00 35.63
C ARG A 155 17.42 -42.46 34.18
N GLY A 156 16.92 -41.56 33.34
CA GLY A 156 16.69 -41.80 31.91
C GLY A 156 17.90 -41.47 31.03
N ASN A 157 17.92 -42.03 29.83
CA ASN A 157 18.94 -41.76 28.79
C ASN A 157 18.72 -40.44 28.03
N LEU A 158 17.89 -39.56 28.58
CA LEU A 158 17.39 -38.38 27.91
C LEU A 158 18.32 -37.18 28.16
N PRO A 159 18.61 -36.36 27.13
CA PRO A 159 19.41 -35.14 27.30
C PRO A 159 18.73 -34.15 28.25
N SER A 160 19.49 -33.25 28.88
CA SER A 160 18.96 -32.27 29.86
C SER A 160 17.86 -31.35 29.32
N ASN A 161 17.67 -31.28 27.99
CA ASN A 161 16.62 -30.53 27.29
C ASN A 161 15.60 -31.44 26.56
N ALA A 162 15.44 -32.70 26.98
CA ALA A 162 14.49 -33.62 26.36
C ALA A 162 13.05 -33.10 26.43
N GLY A 163 12.35 -33.16 25.31
CA GLY A 163 10.96 -32.74 25.20
C GLY A 163 9.99 -33.84 25.65
N ILE A 164 8.71 -33.48 25.81
CA ILE A 164 7.65 -34.43 26.21
C ILE A 164 7.54 -35.63 25.26
N ASN A 165 7.78 -35.42 23.96
CA ASN A 165 7.77 -36.49 22.97
C ASN A 165 8.86 -37.55 23.24
N ASP A 166 10.02 -37.15 23.76
CA ASP A 166 11.10 -38.07 24.09
C ASP A 166 10.77 -38.90 25.34
N PHE A 167 10.14 -38.28 26.34
CA PHE A 167 9.61 -38.97 27.52
C PHE A 167 8.49 -39.94 27.14
N LEU A 168 7.57 -39.51 26.28
CA LEU A 168 6.49 -40.36 25.77
C LEU A 168 7.06 -41.58 25.05
N GLN A 169 8.04 -41.40 24.16
CA GLN A 169 8.66 -42.51 23.45
C GLN A 169 9.39 -43.48 24.41
N GLN A 170 10.13 -42.96 25.40
CA GLN A 170 10.80 -43.79 26.40
C GLN A 170 9.78 -44.64 27.17
N TRP A 171 8.77 -44.02 27.77
CA TRP A 171 7.82 -44.73 28.61
C TRP A 171 6.86 -45.62 27.83
N MET A 172 6.47 -45.27 26.60
CA MET A 172 5.65 -46.17 25.78
C MET A 172 6.42 -47.41 25.30
N SER A 173 7.75 -47.39 25.30
CA SER A 173 8.56 -48.57 24.98
C SER A 173 8.69 -49.57 26.15
N CYS A 174 8.37 -49.17 27.38
CA CYS A 174 8.28 -50.07 28.52
C CYS A 174 6.89 -50.74 28.58
N CYS A 175 6.87 -52.08 28.62
CA CYS A 175 5.63 -52.86 28.65
C CYS A 175 4.76 -52.54 29.89
N ALA A 176 5.38 -52.35 31.05
CA ALA A 176 4.69 -52.08 32.31
C ALA A 176 3.92 -50.75 32.27
N THR A 177 4.56 -49.65 31.86
CA THR A 177 3.91 -48.33 31.75
C THR A 177 2.91 -48.26 30.61
N ARG A 178 3.17 -48.94 29.48
CA ARG A 178 2.19 -49.09 28.39
C ARG A 178 0.92 -49.75 28.88
N THR A 179 1.04 -50.85 29.62
CA THR A 179 -0.09 -51.60 30.18
C THR A 179 -0.92 -50.75 31.15
N LEU A 180 -0.26 -49.96 32.01
CA LEU A 180 -0.97 -49.04 32.93
C LEU A 180 -1.75 -47.97 32.17
N ILE A 181 -1.19 -47.44 31.08
CA ILE A 181 -1.87 -46.46 30.22
C ILE A 181 -2.99 -47.09 29.39
N ASP A 182 -2.81 -48.31 28.91
CA ASP A 182 -3.87 -49.01 28.18
C ASP A 182 -5.08 -49.26 29.10
N ILE A 183 -4.84 -49.57 30.38
CA ILE A 183 -5.91 -49.70 31.39
C ILE A 183 -6.58 -48.36 31.68
N THR A 184 -5.83 -47.25 31.81
CA THR A 184 -6.46 -45.91 32.00
C THR A 184 -7.29 -45.50 30.79
N ALA A 185 -6.79 -45.76 29.58
CA ALA A 185 -7.52 -45.51 28.34
C ALA A 185 -8.81 -46.36 28.28
N GLN A 186 -8.74 -47.64 28.67
CA GLN A 186 -9.91 -48.52 28.73
C GLN A 186 -10.94 -48.05 29.77
N CYS A 187 -10.50 -47.61 30.95
CA CYS A 187 -11.37 -47.03 31.97
C CYS A 187 -12.14 -45.82 31.42
N LEU A 188 -11.45 -44.89 30.74
CA LEU A 188 -12.07 -43.72 30.12
C LEU A 188 -13.02 -44.10 28.98
N GLN A 189 -12.63 -45.06 28.14
CA GLN A 189 -13.45 -45.54 27.03
C GLN A 189 -14.76 -46.18 27.50
N CYS A 190 -14.70 -47.01 28.53
CA CYS A 190 -15.88 -47.68 29.09
C CYS A 190 -16.82 -46.71 29.81
N LEU A 191 -16.29 -45.60 30.34
CA LEU A 191 -17.06 -44.56 31.02
C LEU A 191 -17.51 -43.41 30.09
N MET A 192 -17.22 -43.46 28.78
CA MET A 192 -17.48 -42.35 27.85
C MET A 192 -18.91 -41.81 27.86
N HIS A 193 -19.90 -42.65 28.19
CA HIS A 193 -21.32 -42.28 28.26
C HIS A 193 -21.86 -42.12 29.69
N SER A 194 -20.99 -42.24 30.69
CA SER A 194 -21.30 -42.15 32.12
C SER A 194 -20.40 -41.10 32.81
N ASP A 195 -20.19 -41.21 34.13
CA ASP A 195 -19.38 -40.25 34.88
C ASP A 195 -17.86 -40.48 34.70
N THR A 196 -17.26 -39.78 33.74
CA THR A 196 -15.79 -39.74 33.55
C THR A 196 -15.09 -38.79 34.52
N GLU A 197 -15.83 -38.03 35.34
CA GLU A 197 -15.30 -36.92 36.15
C GLU A 197 -14.31 -37.42 37.20
N SER A 198 -14.60 -38.55 37.84
CA SER A 198 -13.73 -39.16 38.85
C SER A 198 -12.35 -39.58 38.28
N CYS A 199 -12.32 -40.14 37.06
CA CYS A 199 -11.06 -40.52 36.40
C CYS A 199 -10.23 -39.30 36.00
N ILE A 200 -10.88 -38.23 35.55
CA ILE A 200 -10.21 -36.99 35.11
C ILE A 200 -9.75 -36.16 36.31
N LYS A 201 -10.50 -36.17 37.41
CA LYS A 201 -10.06 -35.59 38.68
C LYS A 201 -8.80 -36.28 39.21
N ALA A 202 -8.75 -37.62 39.18
CA ALA A 202 -7.55 -38.36 39.54
C ALA A 202 -6.35 -38.02 38.63
N LEU A 203 -6.58 -37.80 37.33
CA LEU A 203 -5.56 -37.34 36.39
C LEU A 203 -5.02 -35.96 36.76
N LEU A 204 -5.91 -35.01 37.09
CA LEU A 204 -5.56 -33.64 37.49
C LEU A 204 -4.83 -33.58 38.84
N ASP A 205 -5.30 -34.32 39.84
CA ASP A 205 -4.68 -34.36 41.15
C ASP A 205 -3.27 -34.98 41.07
N THR A 206 -3.09 -36.00 40.23
CA THR A 206 -1.78 -36.64 39.99
C THR A 206 -0.84 -35.73 39.19
N SER A 207 -1.33 -35.01 38.18
CA SER A 207 -0.51 -34.09 37.39
C SER A 207 0.03 -32.93 38.24
N VAL A 208 -0.74 -32.43 39.19
CA VAL A 208 -0.28 -31.39 40.14
C VAL A 208 0.88 -31.87 41.01
N LEU A 209 0.86 -33.14 41.42
CA LEU A 209 1.89 -33.72 42.30
C LEU A 209 3.17 -34.09 41.56
N HIS A 210 3.08 -34.47 40.29
CA HIS A 210 4.18 -35.13 39.56
C HIS A 210 4.62 -34.42 38.26
N SER A 211 4.04 -33.26 37.91
CA SER A 211 4.53 -32.41 36.80
C SER A 211 5.94 -31.87 37.10
N PRO A 212 6.86 -31.77 36.11
CA PRO A 212 6.67 -32.01 34.67
C PRO A 212 6.85 -33.47 34.22
N HIS A 213 7.21 -34.37 35.13
CA HIS A 213 7.60 -35.74 34.78
C HIS A 213 6.41 -36.64 34.42
N PHE A 214 5.19 -36.26 34.79
CA PHE A 214 3.95 -36.95 34.46
C PHE A 214 3.24 -36.38 33.21
N ASP A 215 3.69 -35.24 32.67
CA ASP A 215 2.98 -34.50 31.60
C ASP A 215 2.81 -35.32 30.31
N TRP A 216 3.69 -36.30 30.06
CA TRP A 216 3.59 -37.23 28.93
C TRP A 216 2.36 -38.16 29.01
N VAL A 217 1.94 -38.56 30.22
CA VAL A 217 0.73 -39.38 30.44
C VAL A 217 -0.49 -38.56 30.05
N VAL A 218 -0.53 -37.30 30.48
CA VAL A 218 -1.62 -36.40 30.14
C VAL A 218 -1.67 -36.11 28.64
N ALA A 219 -0.52 -35.88 28.01
CA ALA A 219 -0.43 -35.69 26.57
C ALA A 219 -0.95 -36.92 25.79
N HIS A 220 -0.61 -38.14 26.23
CA HIS A 220 -1.06 -39.38 25.59
C HIS A 220 -2.57 -39.60 25.77
N VAL A 221 -3.06 -39.56 27.02
CA VAL A 221 -4.49 -39.76 27.33
C VAL A 221 -5.36 -38.69 26.68
N GLY A 222 -4.91 -37.42 26.68
CA GLY A 222 -5.60 -36.33 26.02
C GLY A 222 -5.58 -36.42 24.49
N SER A 223 -4.57 -37.04 23.88
CA SER A 223 -4.56 -37.29 22.42
C SER A 223 -5.48 -38.45 22.02
N CYS A 224 -5.66 -39.46 22.90
CA CYS A 224 -6.57 -40.58 22.65
C CYS A 224 -8.06 -40.17 22.78
N PHE A 225 -8.37 -39.24 23.68
CA PHE A 225 -9.75 -38.79 23.95
C PHE A 225 -9.85 -37.26 24.05
N PRO A 226 -9.55 -36.52 22.96
CA PRO A 226 -9.39 -35.06 23.01
C PRO A 226 -10.65 -34.34 23.50
N ASN A 227 -11.82 -34.63 22.91
CA ASN A 227 -13.07 -33.96 23.28
C ASN A 227 -13.46 -34.23 24.74
N THR A 228 -13.36 -35.47 25.20
CA THR A 228 -13.71 -35.87 26.57
C THR A 228 -12.77 -35.23 27.58
N VAL A 229 -11.45 -35.27 27.33
CA VAL A 229 -10.45 -34.71 28.24
C VAL A 229 -10.55 -33.19 28.27
N ILE A 230 -10.64 -32.50 27.12
CA ILE A 230 -10.73 -31.03 27.07
C ILE A 230 -11.97 -30.53 27.82
N THR A 231 -13.16 -31.05 27.50
CA THR A 231 -14.43 -30.59 28.10
C THR A 231 -14.50 -30.86 29.60
N ARG A 232 -14.04 -32.03 30.04
CA ARG A 232 -14.08 -32.41 31.45
C ARG A 232 -12.97 -31.79 32.28
N VAL A 233 -11.77 -31.57 31.73
CA VAL A 233 -10.71 -30.81 32.42
C VAL A 233 -11.16 -29.38 32.67
N LEU A 234 -11.84 -28.75 31.70
CA LEU A 234 -12.45 -27.43 31.89
C LEU A 234 -13.57 -27.46 32.94
N SER A 235 -14.46 -28.47 32.90
CA SER A 235 -15.54 -28.61 33.89
C SER A 235 -15.03 -28.86 35.31
N CYS A 236 -14.06 -29.77 35.50
CA CYS A 236 -13.45 -30.03 36.80
C CYS A 236 -12.69 -28.80 37.31
N GLY A 237 -11.94 -28.13 36.43
CA GLY A 237 -11.22 -26.89 36.76
C GLY A 237 -12.17 -25.77 37.20
N LEU A 238 -13.31 -25.63 36.52
CA LEU A 238 -14.35 -24.66 36.88
C LEU A 238 -15.00 -24.97 38.23
N LYS A 239 -15.33 -26.25 38.50
CA LYS A 239 -15.90 -26.67 39.79
C LYS A 239 -14.93 -26.41 40.94
N ASP A 240 -13.65 -26.73 40.76
CA ASP A 240 -12.60 -26.46 41.75
C ASP A 240 -12.39 -24.95 41.95
N PHE A 241 -12.41 -24.15 40.87
CA PHE A 241 -12.33 -22.68 40.94
C PHE A 241 -13.54 -22.08 41.68
N CYS A 242 -14.75 -22.60 41.43
CA CYS A 242 -15.97 -22.18 42.12
C CYS A 242 -15.97 -22.58 43.60
N ALA A 243 -15.48 -23.78 43.93
CA ALA A 243 -15.46 -24.32 45.30
C ALA A 243 -14.43 -23.65 46.22
N MET A 244 -13.33 -23.14 45.66
CA MET A 244 -12.30 -22.45 46.44
C MET A 244 -12.72 -21.05 46.93
N GLY A 245 -13.81 -20.48 46.41
CA GLY A 245 -14.36 -19.22 46.88
C GLY A 245 -13.42 -18.01 46.69
N ASN A 246 -13.95 -16.83 47.02
CA ASN A 246 -13.36 -15.52 46.74
C ASN A 246 -12.02 -15.20 47.44
N GLU A 247 -11.39 -16.13 48.17
CA GLU A 247 -10.36 -15.78 49.15
C GLU A 247 -8.89 -15.89 48.68
N HIS A 248 -8.54 -16.58 47.59
CA HIS A 248 -7.12 -16.69 47.19
C HIS A 248 -6.87 -16.75 45.67
N ASN A 249 -6.64 -15.59 45.06
CA ASN A 249 -6.38 -15.44 43.62
C ASN A 249 -4.95 -15.76 43.14
N VAL A 250 -3.96 -15.99 44.01
CA VAL A 250 -2.56 -15.76 43.57
C VAL A 250 -1.75 -17.00 43.19
N LYS A 251 -2.04 -18.23 43.65
CA LYS A 251 -1.31 -19.44 43.20
C LYS A 251 -2.17 -20.68 43.31
N ASN A 252 -3.04 -20.92 42.34
CA ASN A 252 -3.74 -22.20 42.25
C ASN A 252 -2.90 -23.18 41.40
N PRO A 253 -2.20 -24.15 42.02
CA PRO A 253 -1.38 -25.12 41.27
C PRO A 253 -2.21 -26.00 40.34
N LYS A 254 -3.51 -26.19 40.62
CA LYS A 254 -4.43 -26.91 39.74
C LYS A 254 -4.73 -26.14 38.46
N LEU A 255 -4.89 -24.82 38.53
CA LEU A 255 -5.05 -23.96 37.35
C LEU A 255 -3.82 -24.03 36.44
N ASN A 256 -2.60 -23.98 37.01
CA ASN A 256 -1.36 -24.17 36.24
C ASN A 256 -1.32 -25.55 35.57
N SER A 257 -1.84 -26.58 36.22
CA SER A 257 -1.93 -27.91 35.61
C SER A 257 -2.95 -27.94 34.48
N VAL A 258 -4.15 -27.37 34.64
CA VAL A 258 -5.15 -27.22 33.55
C VAL A 258 -4.53 -26.50 32.35
N VAL A 259 -3.83 -25.40 32.60
CA VAL A 259 -3.14 -24.62 31.55
C VAL A 259 -2.03 -25.43 30.88
N GLY A 260 -1.22 -26.18 31.65
CA GLY A 260 -0.18 -27.06 31.12
C GLY A 260 -0.76 -28.15 30.21
N ILE A 261 -1.83 -28.81 30.67
CA ILE A 261 -2.53 -29.87 29.93
C ILE A 261 -3.09 -29.34 28.61
N LEU A 262 -3.88 -28.26 28.66
CA LEU A 262 -4.45 -27.66 27.45
C LEU A 262 -3.36 -27.08 26.54
N GLY A 263 -2.29 -26.52 27.11
CA GLY A 263 -1.13 -26.01 26.37
C GLY A 263 -0.42 -27.10 25.56
N HIS A 264 -0.28 -28.31 26.11
CA HIS A 264 0.26 -29.46 25.38
C HIS A 264 -0.68 -29.96 24.28
N LEU A 265 -1.99 -30.05 24.56
CA LEU A 265 -2.99 -30.50 23.58
C LEU A 265 -3.21 -29.50 22.45
N ALA A 266 -2.99 -28.22 22.70
CA ALA A 266 -3.17 -27.16 21.72
C ALA A 266 -2.32 -27.32 20.45
N GLY A 267 -1.21 -28.08 20.50
CA GLY A 267 -0.42 -28.37 19.30
C GLY A 267 -1.17 -29.17 18.23
N SER A 268 -2.03 -30.12 18.65
CA SER A 268 -2.74 -31.04 17.74
C SER A 268 -4.26 -30.83 17.72
N HIS A 269 -4.83 -30.28 18.80
CA HIS A 269 -6.28 -30.19 19.03
C HIS A 269 -6.77 -28.76 19.30
N PHE A 270 -6.13 -27.75 18.70
CA PHE A 270 -6.48 -26.34 18.93
C PHE A 270 -7.95 -26.01 18.63
N GLN A 271 -8.52 -26.58 17.57
CA GLN A 271 -9.92 -26.35 17.18
C GLN A 271 -10.90 -26.91 18.21
N ASP A 272 -10.61 -28.10 18.74
CA ASP A 272 -11.43 -28.76 19.77
C ASP A 272 -11.42 -27.94 21.08
N ILE A 273 -10.25 -27.40 21.46
CA ILE A 273 -10.11 -26.48 22.61
C ILE A 273 -10.92 -25.20 22.38
N THR A 274 -10.84 -24.62 21.18
CA THR A 274 -11.58 -23.40 20.82
C THR A 274 -13.10 -23.63 20.88
N ALA A 275 -13.57 -24.76 20.35
CA ALA A 275 -14.98 -25.13 20.41
C ALA A 275 -15.45 -25.32 21.86
N ALA A 276 -14.70 -26.06 22.68
CA ALA A 276 -15.04 -26.32 24.07
C ALA A 276 -15.06 -25.05 24.93
N LEU A 277 -14.09 -24.14 24.75
CA LEU A 277 -14.07 -22.85 25.47
C LEU A 277 -15.25 -21.96 25.05
N LEU A 278 -15.58 -21.91 23.76
CA LEU A 278 -16.73 -21.15 23.27
C LEU A 278 -18.06 -21.76 23.74
N ASP A 279 -18.17 -23.08 23.80
CA ASP A 279 -19.38 -23.75 24.29
C ASP A 279 -19.55 -23.54 25.79
N LEU A 280 -18.46 -23.57 26.58
CA LEU A 280 -18.48 -23.21 28.00
C LEU A 280 -18.89 -21.75 28.21
N PHE A 281 -18.36 -20.83 27.40
CA PHE A 281 -18.72 -19.42 27.43
C PHE A 281 -20.20 -19.18 27.07
N LYS A 282 -20.71 -19.82 26.00
CA LYS A 282 -22.13 -19.73 25.63
C LYS A 282 -23.03 -20.33 26.70
N TRP A 283 -22.62 -21.44 27.31
CA TRP A 283 -23.35 -22.07 28.41
C TRP A 283 -23.47 -21.14 29.61
N SER A 284 -22.44 -20.34 29.92
CA SER A 284 -22.52 -19.34 31.00
C SER A 284 -23.53 -18.22 30.74
N LEU A 285 -23.82 -17.93 29.47
CA LEU A 285 -24.74 -16.86 29.04
C LEU A 285 -26.19 -17.34 28.87
N GLN A 286 -26.46 -18.64 29.00
CA GLN A 286 -27.82 -19.17 28.89
C GLN A 286 -28.63 -18.91 30.17
N GLU A 287 -29.72 -18.17 30.04
CA GLU A 287 -30.71 -17.94 31.11
C GLU A 287 -31.67 -19.14 31.20
N ASP A 288 -31.41 -20.08 32.12
CA ASP A 288 -32.39 -21.15 32.42
C ASP A 288 -33.03 -20.92 33.79
N VAL A 289 -34.35 -21.06 33.85
CA VAL A 289 -35.19 -20.67 35.00
C VAL A 289 -35.20 -21.71 36.14
N ASN A 290 -34.68 -22.93 35.91
CA ASN A 290 -34.76 -24.07 36.84
C ASN A 290 -33.39 -24.77 37.03
N ILE A 291 -32.41 -24.09 37.62
CA ILE A 291 -31.09 -24.71 37.88
C ILE A 291 -30.73 -24.63 39.36
N ASP A 292 -30.04 -25.67 39.83
CA ASP A 292 -29.46 -25.78 41.16
C ASP A 292 -28.51 -24.61 41.46
N GLU A 293 -28.49 -24.11 42.71
CA GLU A 293 -27.66 -22.96 43.11
C GLU A 293 -26.16 -23.18 42.81
N ASP A 294 -25.68 -24.43 42.93
CA ASP A 294 -24.31 -24.79 42.58
C ASP A 294 -24.00 -24.59 41.09
N THR A 295 -24.98 -24.84 40.23
CA THR A 295 -24.82 -24.67 38.78
C THR A 295 -24.89 -23.20 38.38
N LYS A 296 -25.71 -22.41 39.09
CA LYS A 296 -25.78 -20.96 38.94
C LYS A 296 -24.47 -20.28 39.34
N ASN A 297 -23.87 -20.71 40.46
CA ASN A 297 -22.56 -20.24 40.88
C ASN A 297 -21.45 -20.62 39.88
N GLN A 298 -21.50 -21.83 39.31
CA GLN A 298 -20.58 -22.24 38.24
C GLN A 298 -20.74 -21.39 36.97
N LYS A 299 -21.98 -21.09 36.55
CA LYS A 299 -22.24 -20.18 35.41
C LYS A 299 -21.64 -18.78 35.66
N LEU A 300 -21.82 -18.22 36.87
CA LEU A 300 -21.25 -16.92 37.23
C LEU A 300 -19.71 -16.93 37.29
N ALA A 301 -19.10 -18.00 37.79
CA ALA A 301 -17.65 -18.15 37.90
C ALA A 301 -16.95 -18.41 36.56
N THR A 302 -17.69 -18.78 35.51
CA THR A 302 -17.14 -19.22 34.23
C THR A 302 -16.33 -18.14 33.51
N VAL A 303 -16.81 -16.90 33.45
CA VAL A 303 -16.08 -15.82 32.75
C VAL A 303 -14.80 -15.42 33.50
N PRO A 304 -14.81 -15.18 34.83
CA PRO A 304 -13.58 -14.98 35.61
C PRO A 304 -12.58 -16.13 35.47
N PHE A 305 -13.06 -17.38 35.46
CA PHE A 305 -12.23 -18.57 35.24
C PHE A 305 -11.55 -18.55 33.86
N LEU A 306 -12.30 -18.24 32.79
CA LEU A 306 -11.77 -18.14 31.43
C LEU A 306 -10.74 -17.01 31.27
N LEU A 307 -10.97 -15.85 31.89
CA LEU A 307 -10.03 -14.72 31.87
C LEU A 307 -8.70 -15.08 32.59
N ASN A 308 -8.79 -15.79 33.72
CA ASN A 308 -7.61 -16.28 34.44
C ASN A 308 -6.87 -17.39 33.69
N LEU A 309 -7.57 -18.27 32.96
CA LEU A 309 -6.92 -19.24 32.07
C LEU A 309 -6.17 -18.55 30.92
N ALA A 310 -6.78 -17.50 30.36
CA ALA A 310 -6.19 -16.73 29.26
C ALA A 310 -4.95 -15.94 29.70
N SER A 311 -4.90 -15.45 30.95
CA SER A 311 -3.74 -14.71 31.45
C SER A 311 -2.51 -15.61 31.68
N LEU A 312 -2.74 -16.90 31.94
CA LEU A 312 -1.69 -17.88 32.17
C LEU A 312 -1.15 -18.53 30.88
N SER A 313 -1.85 -18.42 29.75
CA SER A 313 -1.41 -19.02 28.48
C SER A 313 -1.85 -18.24 27.24
N GLN A 314 -0.85 -17.80 26.46
CA GLN A 314 -1.06 -17.14 25.17
C GLN A 314 -1.77 -18.03 24.14
N THR A 315 -1.56 -19.34 24.20
CA THR A 315 -2.25 -20.28 23.32
C THR A 315 -3.75 -20.34 23.62
N LEU A 316 -4.14 -20.23 24.89
CA LEU A 316 -5.55 -20.20 25.28
C LEU A 316 -6.20 -18.85 25.00
N LEU A 317 -5.47 -17.75 25.18
CA LEU A 317 -5.95 -16.42 24.81
C LEU A 317 -6.35 -16.36 23.32
N LYS A 318 -5.58 -16.98 22.42
CA LYS A 318 -5.91 -17.06 20.99
C LYS A 318 -7.26 -17.74 20.70
N ALA A 319 -7.70 -18.64 21.58
CA ALA A 319 -8.93 -19.40 21.39
C ALA A 319 -10.20 -18.61 21.78
N ILE A 320 -10.05 -17.55 22.58
CA ILE A 320 -11.19 -16.74 23.05
C ILE A 320 -11.48 -15.62 22.04
N THR A 321 -12.53 -15.80 21.24
CA THR A 321 -13.00 -14.78 20.30
C THR A 321 -14.35 -14.23 20.76
N ILE A 322 -14.41 -12.91 20.99
CA ILE A 322 -15.63 -12.23 21.44
C ILE A 322 -16.30 -11.58 20.23
N LYS A 323 -17.63 -11.73 20.11
CA LYS A 323 -18.44 -11.02 19.12
C LYS A 323 -19.07 -9.76 19.75
N PRO A 324 -19.24 -8.67 18.97
CA PRO A 324 -19.80 -7.41 19.48
C PRO A 324 -21.21 -7.56 20.05
N ASP A 325 -22.03 -8.47 19.49
CA ASP A 325 -23.43 -8.69 19.88
C ASP A 325 -23.60 -9.23 21.32
N ILE A 326 -22.53 -9.74 21.93
CA ILE A 326 -22.56 -10.41 23.25
C ILE A 326 -22.25 -9.42 24.38
N ILE A 327 -21.65 -8.26 24.09
CA ILE A 327 -21.23 -7.26 25.08
C ILE A 327 -22.39 -6.75 25.95
N PRO A 328 -23.59 -6.47 25.41
CA PRO A 328 -24.74 -6.06 26.23
C PRO A 328 -25.16 -7.11 27.27
N GLN A 329 -25.03 -8.40 26.94
CA GLN A 329 -25.34 -9.51 27.85
C GLN A 329 -24.26 -9.67 28.94
N LEU A 330 -22.99 -9.44 28.61
CA LEU A 330 -21.90 -9.48 29.59
C LEU A 330 -22.03 -8.39 30.66
N ALA A 331 -22.55 -7.22 30.28
CA ALA A 331 -22.72 -6.09 31.19
C ALA A 331 -23.66 -6.40 32.38
N LEU A 332 -24.59 -7.37 32.23
CA LEU A 332 -25.48 -7.81 33.31
C LEU A 332 -24.73 -8.51 34.44
N PHE A 333 -23.69 -9.27 34.11
CA PHE A 333 -22.98 -10.14 35.05
C PHE A 333 -21.73 -9.47 35.65
N ALA A 334 -21.35 -8.29 35.14
CA ALA A 334 -20.12 -7.60 35.51
C ALA A 334 -20.01 -7.28 37.01
N SER A 335 -21.11 -6.87 37.66
CA SER A 335 -21.11 -6.58 39.11
C SER A 335 -20.87 -7.82 39.96
N ASP A 336 -21.30 -8.98 39.49
CA ASP A 336 -21.09 -10.25 40.19
C ASP A 336 -19.69 -10.79 39.95
N TRP A 337 -19.07 -10.52 38.79
CA TRP A 337 -17.68 -10.89 38.52
C TRP A 337 -16.67 -10.15 39.38
N CYS A 338 -16.93 -8.89 39.74
CA CYS A 338 -16.06 -8.12 40.64
C CYS A 338 -15.80 -8.85 41.97
N ARG A 339 -16.71 -9.72 42.41
CA ARG A 339 -16.54 -10.52 43.65
C ARG A 339 -15.37 -11.50 43.58
N TYR A 340 -15.00 -11.94 42.38
CA TYR A 340 -13.86 -12.83 42.15
C TYR A 340 -12.52 -12.09 42.00
N PHE A 341 -12.53 -10.75 42.04
CA PHE A 341 -11.34 -9.89 41.93
C PHE A 341 -11.27 -8.92 43.13
N ASP A 342 -11.43 -9.45 44.35
CA ASP A 342 -11.35 -8.69 45.62
C ASP A 342 -12.33 -7.49 45.72
N ASN A 343 -13.47 -7.54 45.01
CA ASN A 343 -14.44 -6.45 44.84
C ASN A 343 -13.85 -5.16 44.23
N GLN A 344 -12.70 -5.25 43.56
CA GLN A 344 -12.10 -4.11 42.86
C GLN A 344 -12.41 -4.18 41.35
N PRO A 345 -13.20 -3.24 40.81
CA PRO A 345 -13.47 -3.19 39.37
C PRO A 345 -12.20 -2.88 38.55
N GLU A 346 -11.24 -2.16 39.15
CA GLU A 346 -9.94 -1.82 38.55
C GLU A 346 -9.13 -3.08 38.20
N ALA A 347 -9.10 -4.08 39.07
CA ALA A 347 -8.37 -5.33 38.81
C ALA A 347 -8.89 -6.11 37.59
N LEU A 348 -10.21 -6.07 37.36
CA LEU A 348 -10.82 -6.66 36.17
C LEU A 348 -10.46 -5.87 34.90
N VAL A 349 -10.45 -4.54 34.98
CA VAL A 349 -10.05 -3.66 33.88
C VAL A 349 -8.57 -3.87 33.53
N ASP A 350 -7.68 -3.89 34.53
CA ASP A 350 -6.25 -4.12 34.37
C ASP A 350 -5.95 -5.49 33.75
N LEU A 351 -6.62 -6.54 34.23
CA LEU A 351 -6.51 -7.88 33.63
C LEU A 351 -6.98 -7.86 32.17
N THR A 352 -8.08 -7.18 31.87
CA THR A 352 -8.59 -7.05 30.49
C THR A 352 -7.60 -6.32 29.59
N VAL A 353 -7.01 -5.21 30.06
CA VAL A 353 -5.96 -4.47 29.34
C VAL A 353 -4.74 -5.38 29.11
N HIS A 354 -4.28 -6.12 30.11
CA HIS A 354 -3.17 -7.06 29.99
C HIS A 354 -3.43 -8.14 28.94
N LEU A 355 -4.62 -8.74 28.94
CA LEU A 355 -5.03 -9.73 27.95
C LEU A 355 -5.11 -9.14 26.54
N ILE A 356 -5.63 -7.92 26.38
CA ILE A 356 -5.68 -7.23 25.09
C ILE A 356 -4.25 -6.99 24.55
N LEU A 357 -3.31 -6.56 25.39
CA LEU A 357 -1.91 -6.34 25.00
C LEU A 357 -1.19 -7.64 24.60
N GLY A 358 -1.56 -8.76 25.22
CA GLY A 358 -1.05 -10.10 24.92
C GLY A 358 -1.59 -10.71 23.62
N CYS A 359 -2.58 -10.11 22.98
CA CYS A 359 -3.25 -10.71 21.82
C CYS A 359 -2.35 -10.76 20.57
N GLU A 360 -1.97 -11.96 20.11
CA GLU A 360 -1.13 -12.13 18.90
C GLU A 360 -1.91 -12.11 17.56
N GLN A 361 -3.21 -12.40 17.57
CA GLN A 361 -4.05 -12.53 16.36
C GLN A 361 -5.44 -11.91 16.58
N GLY A 362 -6.00 -11.21 15.58
CA GLY A 362 -7.32 -10.58 15.70
C GLY A 362 -7.31 -9.26 16.49
N GLY A 363 -6.14 -8.67 16.74
CA GLY A 363 -6.03 -7.39 17.45
C GLY A 363 -6.82 -6.26 16.79
N SER A 364 -6.88 -6.21 15.45
CA SER A 364 -7.67 -5.19 14.75
C SER A 364 -9.17 -5.36 14.97
N GLN A 365 -9.65 -6.60 15.11
CA GLN A 365 -11.06 -6.91 15.38
C GLN A 365 -11.44 -6.45 16.79
N LEU A 366 -10.59 -6.69 17.80
CA LEU A 366 -10.81 -6.23 19.16
C LEU A 366 -10.88 -4.70 19.26
N ILE A 367 -9.95 -4.00 18.61
CA ILE A 367 -9.98 -2.53 18.56
C ILE A 367 -11.24 -2.02 17.85
N ASN A 368 -11.64 -2.65 16.74
CA ASN A 368 -12.88 -2.29 16.05
C ASN A 368 -14.12 -2.55 16.91
N ILE A 369 -14.18 -3.65 17.66
CA ILE A 369 -15.27 -3.94 18.59
C ILE A 369 -15.34 -2.88 19.69
N LEU A 370 -14.22 -2.49 20.30
CA LEU A 370 -14.18 -1.42 21.31
C LEU A 370 -14.62 -0.07 20.73
N LEU A 371 -14.21 0.25 19.50
CA LEU A 371 -14.61 1.45 18.78
C LEU A 371 -16.11 1.41 18.43
N ASP A 372 -16.61 0.30 17.90
CA ASP A 372 -18.01 0.16 17.49
C ASP A 372 -18.96 0.18 18.69
N THR A 373 -18.54 -0.41 19.81
CA THR A 373 -19.32 -0.41 21.05
C THR A 373 -19.35 0.98 21.69
N SER A 374 -18.21 1.68 21.74
CA SER A 374 -18.15 3.06 22.27
C SER A 374 -18.90 4.07 21.40
N LEU A 375 -18.98 3.84 20.09
CA LEU A 375 -19.66 4.71 19.13
C LEU A 375 -21.12 4.30 18.83
N SER A 376 -21.56 3.14 19.31
CA SER A 376 -22.91 2.62 19.03
C SER A 376 -23.98 3.63 19.48
N THR A 377 -24.90 3.98 18.58
CA THR A 377 -26.06 4.83 18.88
C THR A 377 -27.27 4.01 19.33
N SER A 378 -27.26 2.70 19.06
CA SER A 378 -28.31 1.76 19.43
C SER A 378 -28.19 1.33 20.89
N ASN A 379 -29.23 1.58 21.67
CA ASN A 379 -29.40 1.02 23.03
C ASN A 379 -30.09 -0.37 22.98
N VAL A 380 -30.22 -0.97 21.79
CA VAL A 380 -30.91 -2.24 21.57
C VAL A 380 -30.11 -3.36 22.21
N GLY A 381 -30.73 -4.14 23.11
CA GLY A 381 -30.08 -5.21 23.86
C GLY A 381 -29.61 -4.83 25.28
N TYR A 382 -29.73 -3.56 25.68
CA TYR A 382 -29.43 -3.13 27.05
C TYR A 382 -30.71 -2.94 27.87
N HIS A 383 -30.68 -3.35 29.14
CA HIS A 383 -31.83 -3.26 30.05
C HIS A 383 -32.16 -1.83 30.50
N SER A 384 -31.22 -0.89 30.37
CA SER A 384 -31.44 0.53 30.67
C SER A 384 -30.52 1.47 29.86
N VAL A 385 -30.94 2.73 29.70
CA VAL A 385 -30.12 3.79 29.07
C VAL A 385 -28.84 4.06 29.86
N ASN A 386 -28.91 3.94 31.19
CA ASN A 386 -27.75 4.12 32.07
C ASN A 386 -26.72 3.00 31.88
N ALA A 387 -27.16 1.74 31.72
CA ALA A 387 -26.28 0.61 31.44
C ALA A 387 -25.60 0.73 30.06
N ALA A 388 -26.33 1.21 29.04
CA ALA A 388 -25.73 1.47 27.74
C ALA A 388 -24.67 2.59 27.80
N GLN A 389 -24.90 3.64 28.60
CA GLN A 389 -23.94 4.73 28.78
C GLN A 389 -22.70 4.29 29.58
N SER A 390 -22.87 3.47 30.63
CA SER A 390 -21.76 2.94 31.42
C SER A 390 -20.89 1.98 30.60
N VAL A 391 -21.49 1.15 29.75
CA VAL A 391 -20.72 0.26 28.85
C VAL A 391 -19.92 1.08 27.83
N LYS A 392 -20.50 2.15 27.27
CA LYS A 392 -19.76 3.05 26.37
C LYS A 392 -18.59 3.72 27.06
N SER A 393 -18.78 4.24 28.28
CA SER A 393 -17.68 4.89 29.02
C SER A 393 -16.57 3.90 29.37
N VAL A 394 -16.92 2.69 29.82
CA VAL A 394 -15.94 1.65 30.17
C VAL A 394 -15.18 1.16 28.93
N CYS A 395 -15.84 0.95 27.78
CA CYS A 395 -15.13 0.58 26.55
C CYS A 395 -14.19 1.69 26.05
N SER A 396 -14.58 2.96 26.18
CA SER A 396 -13.70 4.09 25.87
C SER A 396 -12.52 4.21 26.84
N GLU A 397 -12.76 3.94 28.13
CA GLU A 397 -11.74 3.92 29.17
C GLU A 397 -10.73 2.79 28.94
N ILE A 398 -11.19 1.56 28.70
CA ILE A 398 -10.33 0.41 28.34
C ILE A 398 -9.51 0.74 27.08
N LEU A 399 -10.12 1.32 26.06
CA LEU A 399 -9.39 1.71 24.84
C LEU A 399 -8.28 2.73 25.12
N GLU A 400 -8.56 3.74 25.94
CA GLU A 400 -7.56 4.76 26.31
C GLU A 400 -6.46 4.16 27.20
N LEU A 401 -6.79 3.30 28.17
CA LEU A 401 -5.83 2.59 29.00
C LEU A 401 -4.91 1.68 28.18
N VAL A 402 -5.46 0.93 27.21
CA VAL A 402 -4.65 0.13 26.27
C VAL A 402 -3.67 1.02 25.50
N LEU A 403 -4.12 2.16 24.99
CA LEU A 403 -3.24 3.10 24.26
C LEU A 403 -2.17 3.74 25.17
N GLN A 404 -2.52 4.05 26.42
CA GLN A 404 -1.60 4.60 27.41
C GLN A 404 -0.54 3.57 27.83
N GLU A 405 -0.95 2.33 28.06
CA GLU A 405 -0.03 1.25 28.46
C GLU A 405 0.92 0.89 27.32
N ILE A 406 0.47 0.91 26.06
CA ILE A 406 1.36 0.79 24.90
C ILE A 406 2.41 1.91 24.89
N ASP A 407 1.99 3.17 25.11
CA ASP A 407 2.91 4.31 25.16
C ASP A 407 3.91 4.17 26.32
N LEU A 408 3.46 3.74 27.50
CA LEU A 408 4.30 3.50 28.67
C LEU A 408 5.34 2.40 28.42
N LEU A 409 4.91 1.25 27.85
CA LEU A 409 5.80 0.14 27.51
C LEU A 409 6.85 0.53 26.46
N LEU A 410 6.45 1.31 25.46
CA LEU A 410 7.37 1.83 24.43
C LEU A 410 8.39 2.82 25.01
N ARG A 411 7.98 3.68 25.97
CA ARG A 411 8.89 4.62 26.65
C ARG A 411 9.87 3.93 27.60
N THR A 412 9.42 2.89 28.31
CA THR A 412 10.22 2.21 29.33
C THR A 412 11.19 1.19 28.74
N GLN A 413 10.76 0.41 27.75
CA GLN A 413 11.57 -0.65 27.14
C GLN A 413 12.28 -0.20 25.86
N GLY A 414 11.89 0.93 25.26
CA GLY A 414 12.40 1.42 23.99
C GLY A 414 11.69 0.78 22.78
N PRO A 415 11.59 1.50 21.64
CA PRO A 415 10.73 1.11 20.51
C PRO A 415 11.18 -0.17 19.79
N GLN A 416 12.46 -0.55 19.84
CA GLN A 416 12.95 -1.77 19.18
C GLN A 416 12.93 -3.02 20.06
N SER A 417 12.79 -2.86 21.37
CA SER A 417 12.87 -3.94 22.37
C SER A 417 11.51 -4.31 22.97
N ALA A 418 10.51 -3.43 22.86
CA ALA A 418 9.14 -3.71 23.30
C ALA A 418 8.44 -4.68 22.33
N ASN A 419 8.47 -5.97 22.66
CA ASN A 419 7.73 -6.99 21.91
C ASN A 419 6.26 -7.05 22.37
N ILE A 420 5.46 -6.08 21.92
CA ILE A 420 4.01 -6.02 22.22
C ILE A 420 3.26 -6.88 21.20
N ALA A 421 2.65 -7.98 21.66
CA ALA A 421 1.93 -8.94 20.82
C ALA A 421 0.79 -8.27 20.01
N LEU A 422 0.03 -7.38 20.64
CA LEU A 422 -1.06 -6.63 19.98
C LEU A 422 -0.56 -5.80 18.79
N LEU A 423 0.58 -5.10 18.92
CA LEU A 423 1.14 -4.31 17.82
C LEU A 423 1.60 -5.22 16.67
N ASN A 424 2.20 -6.37 16.98
CA ASN A 424 2.57 -7.35 15.97
C ASN A 424 1.34 -7.90 15.22
N SER A 425 0.23 -8.13 15.93
CA SER A 425 -1.05 -8.54 15.35
C SER A 425 -1.59 -7.48 14.37
N ILE A 426 -1.65 -6.23 14.83
CA ILE A 426 -2.10 -5.06 14.06
C ILE A 426 -1.20 -4.84 12.83
N LYS A 427 0.10 -5.09 12.94
CA LYS A 427 1.06 -5.02 11.83
C LYS A 427 0.77 -6.05 10.73
N GLN A 428 0.35 -7.27 11.10
CA GLN A 428 -0.06 -8.30 10.13
C GLN A 428 -1.40 -7.94 9.46
N GLU A 429 -2.31 -7.31 10.20
CA GLU A 429 -3.65 -6.91 9.75
C GLU A 429 -3.72 -5.44 9.25
N PHE A 430 -2.58 -4.88 8.82
CA PHE A 430 -2.44 -3.46 8.46
C PHE A 430 -3.50 -2.95 7.47
N VAL A 431 -3.89 -3.77 6.50
CA VAL A 431 -4.87 -3.42 5.45
C VAL A 431 -6.27 -3.11 6.04
N VAL A 432 -6.62 -3.70 7.18
CA VAL A 432 -7.92 -3.52 7.84
C VAL A 432 -8.00 -2.16 8.57
N ILE A 433 -6.85 -1.60 8.97
CA ILE A 433 -6.78 -0.36 9.73
C ILE A 433 -6.72 0.87 8.82
N LEU A 434 -6.15 0.74 7.62
CA LEU A 434 -6.05 1.85 6.65
C LEU A 434 -7.39 2.56 6.39
N PRO A 435 -8.53 1.87 6.18
CA PRO A 435 -9.83 2.52 5.99
C PRO A 435 -10.29 3.37 7.19
N LEU A 436 -9.87 3.06 8.42
CA LEU A 436 -10.26 3.81 9.62
C LEU A 436 -9.75 5.25 9.60
N LEU A 437 -8.62 5.49 8.92
CA LEU A 437 -8.03 6.83 8.75
C LEU A 437 -8.90 7.78 7.92
N LEU A 438 -9.77 7.23 7.06
CA LEU A 438 -10.67 8.00 6.20
C LEU A 438 -12.13 7.99 6.71
N SER A 439 -12.37 7.47 7.90
CA SER A 439 -13.71 7.47 8.50
C SER A 439 -14.17 8.90 8.82
N GLN A 440 -15.49 9.11 8.84
CA GLN A 440 -16.09 10.41 9.18
C GLN A 440 -16.07 10.68 10.70
N ILE A 441 -15.77 9.67 11.51
CA ILE A 441 -15.84 9.73 12.97
C ILE A 441 -14.45 10.08 13.54
N PRO A 442 -14.30 11.20 14.28
CA PRO A 442 -13.01 11.64 14.78
C PRO A 442 -12.30 10.63 15.69
N LEU A 443 -13.04 9.89 16.53
CA LEU A 443 -12.48 8.89 17.44
C LEU A 443 -11.73 7.78 16.68
N ARG A 444 -12.36 7.22 15.63
CA ARG A 444 -11.75 6.16 14.80
C ARG A 444 -10.47 6.65 14.13
N VAL A 445 -10.47 7.88 13.62
CA VAL A 445 -9.28 8.50 13.01
C VAL A 445 -8.18 8.72 14.05
N GLN A 446 -8.51 9.24 15.23
CA GLN A 446 -7.53 9.49 16.30
C GLN A 446 -6.90 8.20 16.83
N THR A 447 -7.69 7.16 17.07
CA THR A 447 -7.21 5.84 17.51
C THR A 447 -6.30 5.21 16.45
N ALA A 448 -6.70 5.25 15.18
CA ALA A 448 -5.87 4.75 14.08
C ALA A 448 -4.54 5.51 13.95
N ILE A 449 -4.54 6.84 14.10
CA ILE A 449 -3.30 7.64 14.07
C ILE A 449 -2.37 7.23 15.23
N ARG A 450 -2.88 7.10 16.46
CA ARG A 450 -2.06 6.73 17.62
C ARG A 450 -1.44 5.34 17.43
N LEU A 451 -2.23 4.35 17.02
CA LEU A 451 -1.75 2.98 16.75
C LEU A 451 -0.67 2.96 15.65
N LEU A 452 -0.87 3.73 14.58
CA LEU A 452 0.11 3.82 13.49
C LEU A 452 1.35 4.63 13.86
N CYS A 453 1.27 5.61 14.75
CA CYS A 453 2.45 6.24 15.35
C CYS A 453 3.26 5.22 16.16
N PHE A 454 2.60 4.38 16.97
CA PHE A 454 3.28 3.30 17.70
C PHE A 454 3.95 2.30 16.75
N LEU A 455 3.25 1.82 15.71
CA LEU A 455 3.86 0.96 14.69
C LEU A 455 4.96 1.63 13.85
N GLY A 456 4.80 2.93 13.58
CA GLY A 456 5.79 3.75 12.89
C GLY A 456 7.11 3.85 13.66
N SER A 457 7.05 3.85 15.00
CA SER A 457 8.24 3.82 15.86
C SER A 457 9.07 2.53 15.70
N GLN A 458 8.41 1.41 15.42
CA GLN A 458 9.04 0.11 15.18
C GLN A 458 9.47 -0.07 13.72
N SER A 459 8.67 0.44 12.78
CA SER A 459 8.90 0.31 11.35
C SER A 459 8.39 1.53 10.57
N PRO A 460 9.29 2.41 10.10
CA PRO A 460 8.90 3.66 9.43
C PRO A 460 8.17 3.45 8.10
N ASN A 461 8.38 2.31 7.42
CA ASN A 461 7.71 2.00 6.15
C ASN A 461 6.18 1.90 6.28
N ILE A 462 5.67 1.45 7.44
CA ILE A 462 4.22 1.38 7.71
C ILE A 462 3.62 2.78 7.79
N LEU A 463 4.38 3.72 8.36
CA LEU A 463 3.96 5.12 8.42
C LEU A 463 3.89 5.73 7.03
N ILE A 464 4.92 5.48 6.20
CA ILE A 464 4.99 6.01 4.83
C ILE A 464 3.82 5.49 3.99
N SER A 465 3.50 4.19 4.10
CA SER A 465 2.37 3.60 3.36
C SER A 465 1.01 4.11 3.85
N ALA A 466 0.83 4.27 5.17
CA ALA A 466 -0.41 4.83 5.72
C ALA A 466 -0.61 6.31 5.36
N ALA A 467 0.46 7.10 5.44
CA ALA A 467 0.44 8.50 5.05
C ALA A 467 0.24 8.69 3.54
N SER A 468 0.85 7.83 2.70
CA SER A 468 0.59 7.77 1.25
C SER A 468 -0.88 7.51 0.97
N TYR A 469 -1.47 6.49 1.63
CA TYR A 469 -2.89 6.17 1.51
C TYR A 469 -3.80 7.35 1.87
N MET A 470 -3.51 8.05 2.97
CA MET A 470 -4.25 9.25 3.37
C MET A 470 -4.09 10.40 2.36
N LEU A 471 -2.87 10.65 1.88
CA LEU A 471 -2.59 11.74 0.95
C LEU A 471 -3.32 11.56 -0.39
N ILE A 472 -3.42 10.32 -0.90
CA ILE A 472 -4.11 10.00 -2.14
C ILE A 472 -5.64 10.08 -1.98
N LYS A 473 -6.19 9.62 -0.84
CA LYS A 473 -7.63 9.38 -0.70
C LYS A 473 -8.38 10.34 0.23
N ALA A 474 -7.69 11.22 0.95
CA ALA A 474 -8.34 12.21 1.80
C ALA A 474 -9.28 13.12 0.99
N VAL A 475 -10.49 13.31 1.51
CA VAL A 475 -11.52 14.18 0.92
C VAL A 475 -11.73 15.43 1.74
N THR A 476 -11.53 15.35 3.06
CA THR A 476 -11.80 16.46 3.98
C THR A 476 -10.51 17.10 4.48
N THR A 477 -10.58 18.39 4.83
CA THR A 477 -9.48 19.10 5.51
C THR A 477 -9.17 18.48 6.88
N PHE A 478 -10.16 17.85 7.53
CA PHE A 478 -9.94 17.09 8.76
C PHE A 478 -8.98 15.91 8.56
N HIS A 479 -9.16 15.14 7.49
CA HIS A 479 -8.27 14.02 7.14
C HIS A 479 -6.85 14.52 6.82
N LEU A 480 -6.72 15.67 6.16
CA LEU A 480 -5.41 16.29 5.90
C LEU A 480 -4.74 16.78 7.19
N ALA A 481 -5.49 17.37 8.12
CA ALA A 481 -4.95 17.75 9.43
C ALA A 481 -4.50 16.52 10.24
N ALA A 482 -5.26 15.42 10.15
CA ALA A 482 -4.91 14.11 10.71
C ALA A 482 -3.62 13.53 10.11
N LEU A 483 -3.43 13.63 8.78
CA LEU A 483 -2.17 13.26 8.11
C LEU A 483 -0.98 14.05 8.67
N ILE A 484 -1.13 15.37 8.80
CA ILE A 484 -0.06 16.22 9.36
C ILE A 484 0.25 15.82 10.80
N ARG A 485 -0.77 15.48 11.61
CA ARG A 485 -0.57 14.97 12.97
C ARG A 485 0.18 13.63 12.99
N LEU A 486 -0.14 12.72 12.06
CA LEU A 486 0.54 11.42 11.92
C LEU A 486 2.04 11.61 11.60
N VAL A 487 2.37 12.54 10.70
CA VAL A 487 3.76 12.84 10.34
C VAL A 487 4.48 13.62 11.46
N SER A 488 3.79 14.54 12.13
CA SER A 488 4.38 15.43 13.16
C SER A 488 4.61 14.76 14.50
N ASN A 489 3.71 13.90 14.97
CA ASN A 489 3.82 13.27 16.29
C ASN A 489 5.01 12.30 16.39
N ASN A 490 5.46 11.73 15.28
CA ASN A 490 6.68 10.93 15.24
C ASN A 490 7.94 11.78 15.47
N ILE A 491 7.92 13.06 15.10
CA ILE A 491 9.05 13.98 15.33
C ILE A 491 9.28 14.18 16.83
N ILE A 492 8.21 14.09 17.64
CA ILE A 492 8.27 14.29 19.10
C ILE A 492 8.69 13.00 19.84
N LEU A 493 8.26 11.82 19.39
CA LEU A 493 8.55 10.55 20.09
C LEU A 493 10.02 10.11 20.02
N PHE A 494 10.78 10.54 19.01
CA PHE A 494 12.23 10.25 18.92
C PHE A 494 13.11 11.24 19.70
N SER A 495 12.52 12.22 20.38
CA SER A 495 13.24 13.20 21.19
C SER A 495 13.33 12.75 22.65
N SER A 496 14.46 12.12 22.98
CA SER A 496 14.98 12.21 24.35
C SER A 496 16.31 12.93 24.44
N ASN A 497 17.14 13.04 23.37
CA ASN A 497 18.51 13.57 23.55
C ASN A 497 19.25 14.09 22.29
N LYS A 498 18.58 14.60 21.24
CA LYS A 498 19.31 15.18 20.09
C LYS A 498 18.81 16.56 19.63
N SER A 499 19.78 17.39 19.25
CA SER A 499 19.68 18.82 18.99
C SER A 499 18.65 19.21 17.91
N GLU A 500 18.06 20.40 18.07
CA GLU A 500 17.02 20.98 17.21
C GLU A 500 17.35 21.00 15.70
N THR A 501 18.64 20.96 15.33
CA THR A 501 19.13 20.97 13.94
C THR A 501 18.99 19.62 13.21
N GLU A 502 19.05 18.47 13.90
CA GLU A 502 18.86 17.15 13.26
C GLU A 502 17.37 16.81 13.07
N ASN A 503 16.49 17.37 13.91
CA ASN A 503 15.04 17.14 13.87
C ASN A 503 14.38 17.75 12.62
N ILE A 504 14.93 18.84 12.12
CA ILE A 504 14.48 19.49 10.88
C ILE A 504 14.79 18.58 9.67
N LEU A 505 15.98 17.98 9.61
CA LEU A 505 16.40 17.08 8.52
C LEU A 505 15.60 15.78 8.47
N ALA A 506 15.27 15.19 9.63
CA ALA A 506 14.44 13.98 9.69
C ALA A 506 12.98 14.25 9.27
N SER A 507 12.42 15.42 9.63
CA SER A 507 11.06 15.80 9.21
C SER A 507 10.92 15.94 7.69
N HIS A 508 12.00 16.39 7.02
CA HIS A 508 12.03 16.55 5.57
C HIS A 508 12.08 15.22 4.84
N SER A 509 12.78 14.21 5.38
CA SER A 509 12.96 12.93 4.68
C SER A 509 11.69 12.09 4.63
N TYR A 510 10.89 12.05 5.70
CA TYR A 510 9.68 11.23 5.74
C TYR A 510 8.60 11.73 4.79
N PHE A 511 8.28 13.03 4.80
CA PHE A 511 7.26 13.55 3.88
C PHE A 511 7.72 13.46 2.41
N THR A 512 9.02 13.59 2.15
CA THR A 512 9.60 13.34 0.83
C THR A 512 9.36 11.91 0.34
N GLN A 513 9.59 10.91 1.20
CA GLN A 513 9.34 9.50 0.91
C GLN A 513 7.84 9.18 0.76
N ILE A 514 6.97 9.87 1.51
CA ILE A 514 5.51 9.75 1.38
C ILE A 514 5.06 10.20 -0.01
N VAL A 515 5.51 11.37 -0.46
CA VAL A 515 5.20 11.88 -1.80
C VAL A 515 5.78 10.94 -2.88
N GLU A 516 7.01 10.46 -2.71
CA GLU A 516 7.64 9.52 -3.64
C GLU A 516 6.85 8.20 -3.74
N GLN A 517 6.47 7.61 -2.61
CA GLN A 517 5.68 6.38 -2.58
C GLN A 517 4.30 6.61 -3.19
N SER A 518 3.66 7.75 -2.90
CA SER A 518 2.35 8.11 -3.47
C SER A 518 2.41 8.21 -5.00
N LEU A 519 3.46 8.85 -5.54
CA LEU A 519 3.69 8.97 -6.97
C LEU A 519 3.97 7.60 -7.62
N ARG A 520 4.71 6.71 -6.94
CA ARG A 520 4.90 5.33 -7.39
C ARG A 520 3.57 4.57 -7.43
N ASP A 521 2.75 4.66 -6.38
CA ASP A 521 1.46 3.99 -6.29
C ASP A 521 0.51 4.47 -7.40
N ILE A 522 0.47 5.76 -7.70
CA ILE A 522 -0.31 6.34 -8.80
C ILE A 522 0.14 5.80 -10.16
N ASN A 523 1.45 5.71 -10.41
CA ASN A 523 1.99 5.19 -11.66
C ASN A 523 1.62 3.71 -11.89
N TYR A 524 1.73 2.88 -10.85
CA TYR A 524 1.42 1.44 -10.94
C TYR A 524 -0.09 1.14 -11.00
N ARG A 525 -0.95 1.94 -10.36
CA ARG A 525 -2.40 1.70 -10.28
C ARG A 525 -3.24 2.43 -11.33
N SER A 526 -2.61 3.20 -12.22
CA SER A 526 -3.21 4.13 -13.20
C SER A 526 -4.31 3.58 -14.14
N VAL A 527 -4.64 2.29 -14.07
CA VAL A 527 -5.67 1.65 -14.90
C VAL A 527 -7.08 1.70 -14.26
N ILE A 528 -7.22 1.83 -12.92
CA ILE A 528 -8.49 1.51 -12.23
C ILE A 528 -9.21 2.73 -11.58
N GLY A 529 -8.53 3.87 -11.34
CA GLY A 529 -9.15 5.02 -10.64
C GLY A 529 -8.72 6.39 -11.16
N LYS A 530 -9.46 6.96 -12.12
CA LYS A 530 -9.16 8.28 -12.73
C LYS A 530 -9.19 9.46 -11.72
N GLN A 531 -9.94 9.34 -10.62
CA GLN A 531 -10.08 10.42 -9.63
C GLN A 531 -8.99 10.47 -8.54
N GLU A 532 -8.28 9.36 -8.32
CA GLU A 532 -7.24 9.28 -7.27
C GLU A 532 -6.03 10.21 -7.52
N PRO A 533 -5.47 10.34 -8.75
CA PRO A 533 -4.33 11.24 -8.97
C PRO A 533 -4.71 12.73 -8.86
N GLY A 534 -5.90 13.14 -9.30
CA GLY A 534 -6.35 14.54 -9.17
C GLY A 534 -6.47 14.95 -7.70
N ARG A 535 -7.11 14.10 -6.88
CA ARG A 535 -7.23 14.32 -5.42
C ARG A 535 -5.87 14.45 -4.74
N PHE A 536 -4.90 13.62 -5.12
CA PHE A 536 -3.55 13.71 -4.58
C PHE A 536 -2.92 15.10 -4.80
N PHE A 537 -2.99 15.64 -6.03
CA PHE A 537 -2.44 16.97 -6.32
C PHE A 537 -3.26 18.10 -5.69
N GLN A 538 -4.59 17.98 -5.61
CA GLN A 538 -5.44 18.92 -4.87
C GLN A 538 -5.09 18.96 -3.38
N ASN A 539 -4.86 17.80 -2.77
CA ASN A 539 -4.44 17.68 -1.38
C ASN A 539 -3.07 18.33 -1.15
N LEU A 540 -2.10 18.12 -2.05
CA LEU A 540 -0.80 18.82 -2.01
C LEU A 540 -0.96 20.35 -2.14
N THR A 541 -1.83 20.81 -3.03
CA THR A 541 -2.16 22.23 -3.19
C THR A 541 -2.73 22.85 -1.91
N ILE A 542 -3.64 22.14 -1.22
CA ILE A 542 -4.18 22.58 0.07
C ILE A 542 -3.07 22.65 1.14
N LEU A 543 -2.21 21.63 1.21
CA LEU A 543 -1.10 21.59 2.17
C LEU A 543 -0.07 22.70 1.90
N LEU A 544 0.23 23.01 0.64
CA LEU A 544 1.06 24.17 0.26
C LEU A 544 0.42 25.50 0.67
N LYS A 545 -0.89 25.67 0.46
CA LYS A 545 -1.63 26.85 0.92
C LYS A 545 -1.54 27.00 2.45
N TRP A 546 -1.59 25.89 3.19
CA TRP A 546 -1.42 25.90 4.65
C TRP A 546 0.01 26.25 5.07
N GLU A 547 1.02 25.70 4.40
CA GLU A 547 2.43 26.00 4.67
C GLU A 547 2.73 27.47 4.41
N ARG A 548 2.25 28.04 3.29
CA ARG A 548 2.39 29.47 2.97
C ARG A 548 1.72 30.38 3.99
N SER A 549 0.61 29.94 4.60
CA SER A 549 -0.07 30.73 5.62
C SER A 549 0.77 30.94 6.90
N ASN A 550 1.78 30.09 7.13
CA ASN A 550 2.67 30.11 8.29
C ASN A 550 1.97 30.16 9.67
N LYS A 551 0.68 29.78 9.73
CA LYS A 551 -0.11 29.83 10.97
C LYS A 551 0.23 28.70 11.95
N ALA A 552 0.65 27.53 11.47
CA ALA A 552 0.98 26.38 12.31
C ALA A 552 2.50 26.16 12.41
N VAL A 553 2.99 25.89 13.62
CA VAL A 553 4.43 25.71 13.93
C VAL A 553 5.06 24.57 13.12
N VAL A 554 4.29 23.51 12.86
CA VAL A 554 4.72 22.35 12.07
C VAL A 554 5.23 22.72 10.68
N PHE A 555 4.66 23.76 10.06
CA PHE A 555 5.00 24.16 8.70
C PHE A 555 6.21 25.10 8.61
N ARG A 556 6.81 25.50 9.75
CA ARG A 556 8.04 26.32 9.74
C ARG A 556 9.22 25.61 9.08
N SER A 557 9.22 24.27 9.05
CA SER A 557 10.26 23.46 8.40
C SER A 557 10.19 23.48 6.87
N LYS A 558 9.12 24.02 6.26
CA LYS A 558 8.88 23.94 4.80
C LYS A 558 8.89 22.50 4.26
N MET A 559 8.42 21.53 5.05
CA MET A 559 8.47 20.10 4.70
C MET A 559 7.71 19.77 3.40
N ILE A 560 6.61 20.47 3.09
CA ILE A 560 5.81 20.22 1.88
C ILE A 560 6.56 20.73 0.65
N THR A 561 7.04 21.98 0.70
CA THR A 561 7.86 22.59 -0.36
C THR A 561 9.09 21.73 -0.67
N GLN A 562 9.78 21.21 0.34
CA GLN A 562 10.95 20.36 0.13
C GLN A 562 10.64 18.99 -0.47
N ALA A 563 9.56 18.35 -0.03
CA ALA A 563 9.13 17.07 -0.60
C ALA A 563 8.73 17.20 -2.08
N ILE A 564 8.06 18.29 -2.44
CA ILE A 564 7.72 18.60 -3.84
C ILE A 564 9.02 18.82 -4.62
N LYS A 565 9.94 19.64 -4.11
CA LYS A 565 11.25 19.90 -4.74
C LYS A 565 12.02 18.62 -5.07
N PHE A 566 12.05 17.64 -4.17
CA PHE A 566 12.73 16.36 -4.42
C PHE A 566 12.01 15.51 -5.47
N ASN A 567 10.69 15.57 -5.53
CA ASN A 567 9.85 14.76 -6.42
C ASN A 567 9.48 15.47 -7.74
N LEU A 568 9.96 16.70 -7.98
CA LEU A 568 9.75 17.46 -9.23
C LEU A 568 10.04 16.66 -10.51
N PRO A 569 11.10 15.82 -10.61
CA PRO A 569 11.35 15.03 -11.81
C PRO A 569 10.21 14.06 -12.16
N GLN A 570 9.62 13.42 -11.15
CA GLN A 570 8.51 12.48 -11.33
C GLN A 570 7.21 13.23 -11.67
N ILE A 571 6.95 14.35 -11.00
CA ILE A 571 5.79 15.21 -11.25
C ILE A 571 5.84 15.78 -12.68
N SER A 572 7.00 16.25 -13.12
CA SER A 572 7.21 16.73 -14.50
C SER A 572 6.99 15.63 -15.54
N ALA A 573 7.47 14.41 -15.27
CA ALA A 573 7.26 13.27 -16.15
C ALA A 573 5.77 12.87 -16.23
N LEU A 574 5.02 12.96 -15.13
CA LEU A 574 3.58 12.74 -15.10
C LEU A 574 2.83 13.78 -15.92
N LEU A 575 3.13 15.08 -15.73
CA LEU A 575 2.49 16.16 -16.48
C LEU A 575 2.74 16.02 -18.00
N THR A 576 3.94 15.59 -18.40
CA THR A 576 4.27 15.36 -19.82
C THR A 576 3.48 14.19 -20.43
N LYS A 577 3.18 13.14 -19.66
CA LYS A 577 2.46 11.94 -20.13
C LYS A 577 0.95 12.07 -20.09
N THR A 578 0.42 12.98 -19.28
CA THR A 578 -1.01 13.11 -19.03
C THR A 578 -1.71 13.71 -20.24
N THR A 579 -2.85 13.12 -20.62
CA THR A 579 -3.74 13.63 -21.67
C THR A 579 -5.05 14.19 -21.11
N ASP A 580 -5.32 13.96 -19.83
CA ASP A 580 -6.50 14.45 -19.11
C ASP A 580 -6.29 15.90 -18.65
N PHE A 581 -7.18 16.80 -19.06
CA PHE A 581 -7.09 18.23 -18.76
C PHE A 581 -7.21 18.50 -17.26
N ASP A 582 -8.17 17.89 -16.56
CA ASP A 582 -8.44 18.20 -15.16
C ASP A 582 -7.25 17.82 -14.26
N LEU A 583 -6.64 16.64 -14.51
CA LEU A 583 -5.43 16.21 -13.80
C LEU A 583 -4.23 17.11 -14.12
N ALA A 584 -4.05 17.48 -15.38
CA ALA A 584 -2.95 18.37 -15.77
C ALA A 584 -3.10 19.77 -15.13
N ASN A 585 -4.33 20.26 -15.02
CA ASN A 585 -4.65 21.52 -14.34
C ASN A 585 -4.39 21.45 -12.82
N ASP A 586 -4.77 20.35 -12.15
CA ASP A 586 -4.46 20.15 -10.72
C ASP A 586 -2.94 20.16 -10.46
N ILE A 587 -2.14 19.53 -11.34
CA ILE A 587 -0.67 19.55 -11.27
C ILE A 587 -0.13 20.95 -11.52
N ALA A 588 -0.66 21.65 -12.53
CA ALA A 588 -0.22 22.99 -12.88
C ALA A 588 -0.53 24.02 -11.79
N GLU A 589 -1.72 23.98 -11.16
CA GLU A 589 -2.06 24.85 -10.02
C GLU A 589 -1.11 24.60 -8.83
N MET A 590 -0.78 23.33 -8.56
CA MET A 590 0.19 22.98 -7.52
C MET A 590 1.57 23.56 -7.82
N LEU A 591 2.05 23.43 -9.07
CA LEU A 591 3.34 23.99 -9.50
C LEU A 591 3.35 25.53 -9.47
N ASP A 592 2.24 26.18 -9.81
CA ASP A 592 2.08 27.64 -9.73
C ASP A 592 2.24 28.14 -8.29
N LEU A 593 1.61 27.43 -7.36
CA LEU A 593 1.75 27.64 -5.92
C LEU A 593 3.07 27.14 -5.35
N PHE A 594 3.93 26.49 -6.12
CA PHE A 594 5.29 26.20 -5.72
C PHE A 594 6.23 27.37 -6.13
N SER A 595 5.97 28.03 -7.26
CA SER A 595 6.88 28.97 -7.94
C SER A 595 7.10 30.37 -7.31
N MET A 596 6.90 30.59 -6.00
CA MET A 596 7.18 31.91 -5.34
C MET A 596 7.98 31.78 -4.03
N PRO A 597 8.77 32.79 -3.59
CA PRO A 597 9.66 33.70 -4.33
C PRO A 597 11.12 33.72 -3.76
N GLU A 598 12.08 33.98 -4.66
CA GLU A 598 13.40 34.69 -4.54
C GLU A 598 14.38 34.48 -3.37
N LYS A 599 13.98 33.94 -2.21
CA LYS A 599 14.82 33.84 -1.01
C LYS A 599 15.43 32.45 -0.79
N ASP A 600 14.84 31.42 -1.38
CA ASP A 600 15.40 30.08 -1.36
C ASP A 600 16.18 29.92 -2.68
N ASN A 601 17.52 29.96 -2.63
CA ASN A 601 18.44 29.79 -3.76
C ASN A 601 18.31 28.43 -4.47
N PHE A 602 17.12 28.04 -4.93
CA PHE A 602 16.87 26.81 -5.63
C PHE A 602 17.00 27.05 -7.13
N THR A 603 18.16 26.69 -7.67
CA THR A 603 18.36 26.56 -9.10
C THR A 603 18.19 25.09 -9.50
N PRO A 604 17.11 24.72 -10.20
CA PRO A 604 16.97 23.36 -10.70
C PRO A 604 18.10 23.01 -11.67
N ASN A 605 18.55 21.74 -11.65
CA ASN A 605 19.50 21.24 -12.64
C ASN A 605 18.95 21.44 -14.06
N VAL A 606 19.82 21.70 -15.03
CA VAL A 606 19.47 21.94 -16.44
C VAL A 606 18.54 20.87 -16.98
N GLU A 607 18.78 19.58 -16.69
CA GLU A 607 17.90 18.48 -17.12
C GLU A 607 16.47 18.62 -16.59
N LEU A 608 16.32 18.93 -15.29
CA LEU A 608 15.02 19.12 -14.67
C LEU A 608 14.30 20.35 -15.24
N THR A 609 15.03 21.44 -15.44
CA THR A 609 14.49 22.68 -16.04
C THR A 609 13.95 22.42 -17.45
N LEU A 610 14.68 21.67 -18.28
CA LEU A 610 14.22 21.32 -19.63
C LEU A 610 13.00 20.39 -19.58
N LYS A 611 12.96 19.40 -18.68
CA LYS A 611 11.78 18.52 -18.50
C LYS A 611 10.55 19.30 -18.05
N LEU A 612 10.69 20.18 -17.06
CA LEU A 612 9.60 21.05 -16.59
C LEU A 612 9.10 21.96 -17.71
N THR A 613 10.02 22.56 -18.47
CA THR A 613 9.67 23.40 -19.63
C THR A 613 8.83 22.64 -20.65
N ARG A 614 9.23 21.41 -21.01
CA ARG A 614 8.43 20.55 -21.92
C ARG A 614 7.06 20.21 -21.34
N ALA A 615 7.00 19.89 -20.05
CA ALA A 615 5.76 19.53 -19.38
C ALA A 615 4.75 20.70 -19.37
N VAL A 616 5.23 21.93 -19.12
CA VAL A 616 4.39 23.13 -19.14
C VAL A 616 3.91 23.47 -20.55
N ILE A 617 4.75 23.24 -21.57
CA ILE A 617 4.35 23.43 -22.98
C ILE A 617 3.31 22.39 -23.41
N GLN A 618 3.45 21.14 -22.97
CA GLN A 618 2.43 20.12 -23.19
C GLN A 618 1.10 20.53 -22.55
N TYR A 619 1.14 21.03 -21.31
CA TYR A 619 -0.04 21.56 -20.62
C TYR A 619 -0.66 22.74 -21.35
N PHE A 620 0.14 23.67 -21.91
CA PHE A 620 -0.36 24.75 -22.75
C PHE A 620 -1.19 24.25 -23.93
N PHE A 621 -0.70 23.25 -24.66
CA PHE A 621 -1.46 22.70 -25.79
C PHE A 621 -2.72 21.94 -25.34
N LEU A 622 -2.72 21.31 -24.16
CA LEU A 622 -3.96 20.76 -23.57
C LEU A 622 -4.98 21.87 -23.27
N CYS A 623 -4.55 23.00 -22.70
CA CYS A 623 -5.42 24.16 -22.47
C CYS A 623 -6.03 24.71 -23.75
N ILE A 624 -5.27 24.74 -24.86
CA ILE A 624 -5.76 25.24 -26.15
C ILE A 624 -6.83 24.31 -26.75
N VAL A 625 -6.72 23.00 -26.52
CA VAL A 625 -7.68 21.99 -26.97
C VAL A 625 -8.99 22.04 -26.18
N GLU A 626 -8.97 22.49 -24.92
CA GLU A 626 -10.14 22.55 -24.03
C GLU A 626 -11.30 23.38 -24.63
N ASP A 627 -12.54 22.92 -24.45
CA ASP A 627 -13.72 23.60 -25.01
C ASP A 627 -14.18 24.78 -24.13
N ASP A 628 -14.01 24.69 -22.80
CA ASP A 628 -14.38 25.75 -21.86
C ASP A 628 -13.38 26.92 -21.91
N ILE A 629 -13.86 28.07 -22.40
CA ILE A 629 -13.09 29.31 -22.54
C ILE A 629 -12.52 29.79 -21.20
N THR A 630 -13.27 29.63 -20.09
CA THR A 630 -12.85 30.12 -18.78
C THR A 630 -11.69 29.30 -18.22
N LYS A 631 -11.81 27.96 -18.26
CA LYS A 631 -10.75 27.02 -17.89
C LYS A 631 -9.52 27.21 -18.76
N LYS A 632 -9.70 27.38 -20.08
CA LYS A 632 -8.63 27.66 -21.04
C LYS A 632 -7.84 28.92 -20.67
N GLN A 633 -8.51 30.04 -20.42
CA GLN A 633 -7.84 31.29 -20.05
C GLN A 633 -7.12 31.19 -18.69
N GLN A 634 -7.71 30.49 -17.71
CA GLN A 634 -7.09 30.28 -16.41
C GLN A 634 -5.83 29.40 -16.53
N GLY A 635 -5.92 28.28 -17.26
CA GLY A 635 -4.79 27.39 -17.50
C GLY A 635 -3.65 28.09 -18.23
N VAL A 636 -3.95 28.92 -19.24
CA VAL A 636 -2.92 29.70 -19.95
C VAL A 636 -2.27 30.76 -19.04
N LYS A 637 -3.02 31.38 -18.12
CA LYS A 637 -2.42 32.31 -17.14
C LYS A 637 -1.39 31.60 -16.24
N ILE A 638 -1.70 30.37 -15.79
CA ILE A 638 -0.76 29.54 -15.03
C ILE A 638 0.48 29.22 -15.87
N VAL A 639 0.29 28.83 -17.15
CA VAL A 639 1.40 28.60 -18.09
C VAL A 639 2.29 29.84 -18.23
N CYS A 640 1.70 31.02 -18.40
CA CYS A 640 2.45 32.27 -18.53
C CYS A 640 3.30 32.53 -17.28
N HIS A 641 2.75 32.32 -16.08
CA HIS A 641 3.50 32.51 -14.84
C HIS A 641 4.65 31.49 -14.71
N LEU A 642 4.37 30.20 -14.90
CA LEU A 642 5.38 29.14 -14.83
C LEU A 642 6.50 29.30 -15.87
N LEU A 643 6.16 29.60 -17.13
CA LEU A 643 7.16 29.81 -18.17
C LEU A 643 7.93 31.10 -17.95
N LYS A 644 7.29 32.17 -17.48
CA LYS A 644 7.99 33.39 -17.09
C LYS A 644 9.08 33.08 -16.07
N ASP A 645 8.78 32.32 -15.02
CA ASP A 645 9.75 31.97 -13.99
C ASP A 645 10.86 31.05 -14.53
N LEU A 646 10.52 29.99 -15.26
CA LEU A 646 11.51 29.05 -15.81
C LEU A 646 12.46 29.71 -16.81
N THR A 647 11.91 30.50 -17.73
CA THR A 647 12.69 31.21 -18.78
C THR A 647 13.43 32.42 -18.23
N PHE A 648 13.01 32.95 -17.10
CA PHE A 648 13.73 33.98 -16.35
C PHE A 648 15.03 33.43 -15.76
N TYR A 649 14.97 32.29 -15.06
CA TYR A 649 16.15 31.71 -14.40
C TYR A 649 17.09 30.96 -15.35
N SER A 650 16.61 30.46 -16.49
CA SER A 650 17.42 29.66 -17.42
C SER A 650 17.29 30.10 -18.88
N PRO A 651 18.39 30.55 -19.52
CA PRO A 651 18.36 30.88 -20.96
C PRO A 651 18.12 29.64 -21.83
N CYS A 652 18.57 28.45 -21.39
CA CYS A 652 18.31 27.20 -22.11
C CYS A 652 16.81 26.86 -22.12
N ALA A 653 16.10 27.11 -21.01
CA ALA A 653 14.65 26.95 -20.94
C ALA A 653 13.94 27.90 -21.93
N ARG A 654 14.41 29.16 -22.02
CA ARG A 654 13.88 30.14 -22.98
C ARG A 654 14.00 29.66 -24.43
N VAL A 655 15.20 29.21 -24.83
CA VAL A 655 15.44 28.71 -26.20
C VAL A 655 14.53 27.52 -26.50
N LEU A 656 14.44 26.56 -25.56
CA LEU A 656 13.60 25.39 -25.72
C LEU A 656 12.11 25.77 -25.82
N ALA A 657 11.63 26.65 -24.94
CA ALA A 657 10.24 27.06 -24.88
C ALA A 657 9.81 27.76 -26.16
N LEU A 658 10.55 28.78 -26.59
CA LEU A 658 10.25 29.51 -27.82
C LEU A 658 10.29 28.58 -29.04
N ARG A 659 11.30 27.71 -29.14
CA ARG A 659 11.42 26.77 -30.27
C ARG A 659 10.24 25.80 -30.32
N GLN A 660 9.93 25.11 -29.22
CA GLN A 660 8.85 24.13 -29.23
C GLN A 660 7.48 24.77 -29.41
N ILE A 661 7.20 25.90 -28.76
CA ILE A 661 5.90 26.58 -28.92
C ILE A 661 5.68 26.98 -30.38
N LEU A 662 6.69 27.57 -31.03
CA LEU A 662 6.60 27.96 -32.44
C LEU A 662 6.49 26.74 -33.36
N GLU A 663 7.33 25.72 -33.16
CA GLU A 663 7.32 24.50 -33.98
C GLU A 663 5.96 23.78 -33.92
N HIS A 664 5.40 23.61 -32.73
CA HIS A 664 4.11 22.93 -32.56
C HIS A 664 2.93 23.76 -33.10
N SER A 665 3.04 25.09 -33.06
CA SER A 665 1.99 26.00 -33.57
C SER A 665 2.02 26.16 -35.08
N ILE A 666 3.14 25.83 -35.75
CA ILE A 666 3.30 25.95 -37.21
C ILE A 666 3.19 24.60 -37.92
N ASN A 667 3.88 23.56 -37.42
CA ASN A 667 4.11 22.32 -38.17
C ASN A 667 3.34 21.10 -37.65
N ASN A 668 2.91 21.07 -36.38
CA ASN A 668 2.33 19.87 -35.77
C ASN A 668 0.79 19.92 -35.74
N ASP A 669 0.17 18.85 -35.26
CA ASP A 669 -1.30 18.77 -35.07
C ASP A 669 -1.91 19.98 -34.34
N PRO A 670 -1.27 20.60 -33.33
CA PRO A 670 -1.82 21.79 -32.67
C PRO A 670 -1.98 23.02 -33.57
N ALA A 671 -1.30 23.09 -34.73
CA ALA A 671 -1.36 24.22 -35.65
C ALA A 671 -2.79 24.53 -36.12
N LYS A 672 -3.66 23.52 -36.19
CA LYS A 672 -5.08 23.69 -36.55
C LYS A 672 -5.83 24.61 -35.59
N TYR A 673 -5.50 24.61 -34.29
CA TYR A 673 -6.17 25.47 -33.31
C TYR A 673 -5.82 26.96 -33.48
N PHE A 674 -4.80 27.27 -34.29
CA PHE A 674 -4.40 28.63 -34.67
C PHE A 674 -4.77 28.99 -36.11
N GLY A 675 -5.56 28.14 -36.78
CA GLY A 675 -6.09 28.39 -38.12
C GLY A 675 -5.29 27.76 -39.27
N ALA A 676 -4.31 26.88 -38.98
CA ALA A 676 -3.64 26.14 -40.04
C ALA A 676 -4.59 25.15 -40.73
N LYS A 677 -4.32 24.82 -41.98
CA LYS A 677 -5.03 23.74 -42.69
C LYS A 677 -4.66 22.39 -42.11
N GLU A 678 -5.64 21.50 -41.96
CA GLU A 678 -5.37 20.15 -41.49
C GLU A 678 -4.50 19.38 -42.50
N LYS A 679 -3.39 18.82 -42.02
CA LYS A 679 -2.53 17.98 -42.85
C LYS A 679 -3.26 16.68 -43.16
N PHE A 680 -3.48 16.42 -44.45
CA PHE A 680 -4.02 15.14 -44.89
C PHE A 680 -2.89 14.12 -45.04
N GLU A 681 -2.69 13.30 -44.02
CA GLU A 681 -1.97 12.04 -44.21
C GLU A 681 -2.95 10.99 -44.71
N PRO A 682 -2.79 10.45 -45.93
CA PRO A 682 -3.61 9.34 -46.38
C PRO A 682 -3.32 8.13 -45.49
N LYS A 683 -4.18 7.89 -44.49
CA LYS A 683 -4.19 6.64 -43.75
C LYS A 683 -4.70 5.55 -44.69
N PHE A 684 -3.78 4.81 -45.27
CA PHE A 684 -4.11 3.59 -45.99
C PHE A 684 -4.50 2.55 -44.94
N GLU A 685 -5.79 2.23 -44.83
CA GLU A 685 -6.20 1.06 -44.05
C GLU A 685 -5.52 -0.17 -44.66
N GLU A 686 -4.67 -0.85 -43.88
CA GLU A 686 -4.16 -2.17 -44.23
C GLU A 686 -5.33 -3.17 -44.21
N THR A 687 -6.13 -3.15 -45.28
CA THR A 687 -7.20 -4.11 -45.46
C THR A 687 -6.59 -5.47 -45.74
N LEU A 688 -6.98 -6.49 -44.97
CA LEU A 688 -6.59 -7.88 -45.21
C LEU A 688 -6.81 -8.24 -46.69
N LEU A 689 -5.78 -8.79 -47.31
CA LEU A 689 -5.74 -9.10 -48.75
C LEU A 689 -6.94 -9.99 -49.18
N LEU A 690 -7.41 -10.85 -48.27
CA LEU A 690 -8.62 -11.66 -48.44
C LEU A 690 -9.90 -10.81 -48.66
N HIS A 691 -10.09 -9.72 -47.92
CA HIS A 691 -11.26 -8.84 -48.06
C HIS A 691 -11.23 -8.07 -49.40
N GLN A 692 -10.04 -7.64 -49.85
CA GLN A 692 -9.91 -7.05 -51.18
C GLN A 692 -10.18 -8.07 -52.29
N ASN A 693 -9.66 -9.30 -52.14
CA ASN A 693 -9.92 -10.38 -53.08
C ASN A 693 -11.41 -10.71 -53.16
N HIS A 694 -12.14 -10.76 -52.04
CA HIS A 694 -13.59 -10.98 -52.06
C HIS A 694 -14.35 -9.89 -52.84
N LYS A 695 -14.01 -8.60 -52.65
CA LYS A 695 -14.60 -7.48 -53.41
C LYS A 695 -14.31 -7.57 -54.91
N GLN A 696 -13.11 -8.01 -55.29
CA GLN A 696 -12.74 -8.24 -56.69
C GLN A 696 -13.48 -9.44 -57.30
N VAL A 697 -13.58 -10.56 -56.58
CA VAL A 697 -14.27 -11.78 -57.04
C VAL A 697 -15.75 -11.54 -57.33
N THR A 698 -16.44 -10.71 -56.54
CA THR A 698 -17.86 -10.40 -56.81
C THR A 698 -18.05 -9.55 -58.08
N SER A 699 -17.05 -8.75 -58.45
CA SER A 699 -17.11 -7.84 -59.60
C SER A 699 -16.59 -8.47 -60.90
N THR A 700 -15.69 -9.46 -60.82
CA THR A 700 -15.15 -10.18 -62.00
C THR A 700 -16.12 -11.23 -62.56
N MET A 701 -17.13 -11.65 -61.80
CA MET A 701 -18.16 -12.61 -62.22
C MET A 701 -19.09 -12.09 -63.33
N LEU A 702 -19.11 -10.77 -63.58
CA LEU A 702 -19.93 -10.15 -64.64
C LEU A 702 -19.29 -10.19 -66.04
N ALA A 703 -18.02 -10.59 -66.18
CA ALA A 703 -17.37 -10.77 -67.47
C ALA A 703 -17.51 -12.23 -67.94
N GLN A 704 -18.66 -12.56 -68.57
CA GLN A 704 -18.94 -13.88 -69.16
C GLN A 704 -18.10 -14.22 -70.43
N LYS A 705 -16.79 -13.90 -70.48
CA LYS A 705 -15.92 -14.32 -71.60
C LYS A 705 -14.51 -14.68 -71.13
N HIS A 706 -13.89 -15.62 -71.84
CA HIS A 706 -12.57 -16.23 -71.61
C HIS A 706 -11.35 -15.28 -71.71
N SER A 707 -11.53 -13.97 -71.56
CA SER A 707 -10.47 -12.97 -71.67
C SER A 707 -10.16 -12.32 -70.33
N SER A 708 -8.89 -11.97 -70.12
CA SER A 708 -8.40 -11.21 -68.96
C SER A 708 -9.23 -9.96 -68.63
N VAL A 709 -9.18 -9.51 -67.37
CA VAL A 709 -9.83 -8.29 -66.87
C VAL A 709 -9.58 -7.10 -67.82
N PHE A 710 -10.59 -6.25 -68.04
CA PHE A 710 -10.56 -5.15 -69.02
C PHE A 710 -9.49 -4.07 -68.74
N HIS A 711 -8.99 -3.97 -67.50
CA HIS A 711 -7.95 -3.02 -67.10
C HIS A 711 -6.62 -3.72 -66.77
N ALA A 712 -5.48 -3.02 -66.98
CA ALA A 712 -4.14 -3.50 -66.63
C ALA A 712 -3.74 -3.22 -65.16
N GLY A 713 -4.66 -2.70 -64.33
CA GLY A 713 -4.45 -2.36 -62.92
C GLY A 713 -5.09 -1.01 -62.56
N VAL A 714 -4.94 -0.59 -61.29
CA VAL A 714 -5.31 0.76 -60.83
C VAL A 714 -4.04 1.55 -60.56
N ILE A 715 -3.94 2.77 -61.10
CA ILE A 715 -2.87 3.70 -60.74
C ILE A 715 -3.25 4.36 -59.41
N GLY A 716 -2.54 4.00 -58.32
CA GLY A 716 -2.82 4.51 -56.97
C GLY A 716 -4.10 3.92 -56.36
N HIS A 717 -4.91 4.76 -55.71
CA HIS A 717 -6.06 4.34 -54.90
C HIS A 717 -7.42 4.91 -55.35
N GLY A 718 -7.54 5.39 -56.59
CA GLY A 718 -8.79 5.96 -57.12
C GLY A 718 -8.94 7.48 -56.89
N PRO A 719 -10.16 8.04 -56.93
CA PRO A 719 -10.39 9.48 -56.89
C PRO A 719 -9.89 10.08 -55.57
N ARG A 720 -9.10 11.15 -55.67
CA ARG A 720 -8.53 11.85 -54.51
C ARG A 720 -9.66 12.44 -53.66
N ARG A 721 -9.67 12.11 -52.36
CA ARG A 721 -10.54 12.80 -51.39
C ARG A 721 -10.11 14.26 -51.29
N LEU A 722 -11.07 15.17 -51.15
CA LEU A 722 -10.77 16.58 -50.91
C LEU A 722 -10.01 16.71 -49.58
N PRO A 723 -8.99 17.59 -49.50
CA PRO A 723 -8.30 17.83 -48.24
C PRO A 723 -9.28 18.36 -47.19
N PRO A 724 -9.20 17.90 -45.92
CA PRO A 724 -10.05 18.38 -44.85
C PRO A 724 -9.81 19.87 -44.63
N GLN A 725 -10.91 20.64 -44.58
CA GLN A 725 -10.86 22.03 -44.16
C GLN A 725 -10.91 22.09 -42.63
N ASN A 726 -10.27 23.12 -42.07
CA ASN A 726 -10.31 23.35 -40.63
C ASN A 726 -11.70 23.90 -40.25
N ASN A 727 -12.41 23.16 -39.40
CA ASN A 727 -13.80 23.44 -39.02
C ASN A 727 -13.93 24.23 -37.69
N ILE A 728 -12.81 24.67 -37.10
CA ILE A 728 -12.81 25.42 -35.83
C ILE A 728 -13.32 26.84 -36.08
N ASP A 729 -14.12 27.37 -35.15
CA ASP A 729 -14.67 28.71 -35.23
C ASP A 729 -13.57 29.81 -35.26
N LYS A 730 -13.79 30.83 -36.08
CA LYS A 730 -12.84 31.92 -36.31
C LYS A 730 -12.60 32.75 -35.05
N GLU A 731 -13.61 32.92 -34.20
CA GLU A 731 -13.48 33.65 -32.94
C GLU A 731 -12.58 32.90 -31.94
N ILE A 732 -12.74 31.58 -31.85
CA ILE A 732 -11.89 30.72 -31.02
C ILE A 732 -10.45 30.73 -31.53
N ILE A 733 -10.25 30.68 -32.85
CA ILE A 733 -8.91 30.81 -33.46
C ILE A 733 -8.28 32.16 -33.11
N ALA A 734 -9.03 33.26 -33.18
CA ALA A 734 -8.52 34.59 -32.81
C ALA A 734 -8.12 34.65 -31.33
N LEU A 735 -8.93 34.08 -30.44
CA LEU A 735 -8.62 33.97 -29.01
C LEU A 735 -7.37 33.12 -28.77
N ASN A 736 -7.25 31.95 -29.42
CA ASN A 736 -6.07 31.09 -29.29
C ASN A 736 -4.79 31.80 -29.77
N LYS A 737 -4.87 32.59 -30.85
CA LYS A 737 -3.75 33.42 -31.30
C LYS A 737 -3.33 34.43 -30.24
N ILE A 738 -4.27 35.13 -29.60
CA ILE A 738 -3.97 36.08 -28.51
C ILE A 738 -3.28 35.37 -27.35
N LEU A 739 -3.82 34.23 -26.90
CA LEU A 739 -3.26 33.43 -25.82
C LEU A 739 -1.83 32.95 -26.13
N LEU A 740 -1.57 32.52 -27.37
CA LEU A 740 -0.23 32.14 -27.82
C LEU A 740 0.75 33.32 -27.74
N ILE A 741 0.33 34.51 -28.17
CA ILE A 741 1.15 35.71 -28.10
C ILE A 741 1.47 36.09 -26.64
N ASP A 742 0.52 35.94 -25.72
CA ASP A 742 0.74 36.18 -24.30
C ASP A 742 1.77 35.21 -23.72
N VAL A 743 1.73 33.94 -24.12
CA VAL A 743 2.73 32.93 -23.71
C VAL A 743 4.11 33.26 -24.28
N ILE A 744 4.21 33.65 -25.55
CA ILE A 744 5.50 34.06 -26.16
C ILE A 744 6.07 35.26 -25.41
N LYS A 745 5.24 36.27 -25.11
CA LYS A 745 5.65 37.44 -24.31
C LYS A 745 6.13 37.05 -22.92
N ALA A 746 5.46 36.10 -22.26
CA ALA A 746 5.86 35.58 -20.95
C ALA A 746 7.26 34.94 -20.99
N CYS A 747 7.54 34.10 -21.99
CA CYS A 747 8.86 33.50 -22.23
C CYS A 747 9.97 34.53 -22.50
N CYS A 748 9.58 35.70 -23.00
CA CYS A 748 10.49 36.79 -23.32
C CYS A 748 10.63 37.80 -22.18
N SER A 749 10.29 37.48 -20.92
CA SER A 749 10.29 38.49 -19.85
C SER A 749 11.68 39.01 -19.43
N ASN A 750 11.78 40.27 -18.97
CA ASN A 750 13.05 40.91 -18.51
C ASN A 750 13.13 41.16 -16.98
N ARG A 751 14.34 41.16 -16.40
CA ARG A 751 14.63 41.23 -14.94
C ARG A 751 14.64 42.65 -14.35
N GLU A 752 14.97 43.65 -15.15
CA GLU A 752 15.44 44.95 -14.63
C GLU A 752 14.37 46.06 -14.64
N SER A 753 13.18 45.81 -15.18
CA SER A 753 12.11 46.83 -15.22
C SER A 753 10.71 46.26 -15.38
N GLU A 754 9.86 46.42 -14.36
CA GLU A 754 8.40 46.22 -14.50
C GLU A 754 7.77 47.14 -15.54
N ARG A 755 8.42 48.29 -15.81
CA ARG A 755 8.03 49.22 -16.89
C ARG A 755 8.18 48.60 -18.29
N TYR A 756 9.09 47.64 -18.47
CA TYR A 756 9.44 47.06 -19.76
C TYR A 756 9.48 45.54 -19.68
N PRO A 757 8.32 44.88 -19.80
CA PRO A 757 8.19 43.48 -19.46
C PRO A 757 8.91 42.54 -20.42
N VAL A 758 9.16 42.92 -21.68
CA VAL A 758 9.67 42.04 -22.73
C VAL A 758 11.12 42.36 -23.10
N ASN A 759 12.00 41.37 -23.06
CA ASN A 759 13.39 41.39 -23.51
C ASN A 759 13.47 41.29 -25.04
N LEU A 760 14.12 42.28 -25.65
CA LEU A 760 14.29 42.36 -27.11
C LEU A 760 15.14 41.22 -27.67
N ASP A 761 16.16 40.75 -26.96
CA ASP A 761 17.03 39.66 -27.43
C ASP A 761 16.29 38.31 -27.50
N ALA A 762 15.24 38.15 -26.69
CA ALA A 762 14.35 37.00 -26.80
C ALA A 762 13.42 37.11 -28.02
N LEU A 763 12.99 38.32 -28.38
CA LEU A 763 12.20 38.59 -29.58
C LEU A 763 13.01 38.45 -30.86
N THR A 764 14.29 38.81 -30.86
CA THR A 764 15.18 38.53 -32.00
C THR A 764 15.36 37.02 -32.20
N MET A 765 15.43 36.23 -31.13
CA MET A 765 15.43 34.77 -31.20
C MET A 765 14.13 34.23 -31.82
N VAL A 766 12.96 34.80 -31.47
CA VAL A 766 11.68 34.45 -32.13
C VAL A 766 11.80 34.69 -33.64
N SER A 767 12.28 35.86 -34.07
CA SER A 767 12.46 36.16 -35.49
C SER A 767 13.38 35.17 -36.22
N LEU A 768 14.51 34.81 -35.61
CA LEU A 768 15.46 33.85 -36.19
C LEU A 768 14.84 32.44 -36.27
N LEU A 769 14.10 32.01 -35.24
CA LEU A 769 13.38 30.74 -35.24
C LEU A 769 12.28 30.71 -36.30
N LEU A 770 11.57 31.83 -36.55
CA LEU A 770 10.59 31.91 -37.63
C LEU A 770 11.24 31.68 -39.00
N VAL A 771 12.42 32.29 -39.24
CA VAL A 771 13.16 32.06 -40.49
C VAL A 771 13.60 30.60 -40.58
N GLU A 772 14.13 30.02 -39.51
CA GLU A 772 14.55 28.61 -39.48
C GLU A 772 13.39 27.64 -39.75
N LEU A 773 12.22 27.87 -39.15
CA LEU A 773 11.06 26.99 -39.26
C LEU A 773 10.33 27.09 -40.61
N VAL A 774 10.36 28.25 -41.26
CA VAL A 774 9.66 28.50 -42.54
C VAL A 774 10.59 28.33 -43.75
N SER A 775 11.85 28.75 -43.63
CA SER A 775 12.86 28.72 -44.70
C SER A 775 14.19 28.16 -44.16
N PRO A 776 14.29 26.84 -43.93
CA PRO A 776 15.48 26.22 -43.36
C PRO A 776 16.71 26.31 -44.27
N ASP A 777 16.52 26.56 -45.57
CA ASP A 777 17.60 26.78 -46.52
C ASP A 777 18.41 28.01 -46.15
N VAL A 778 19.70 27.83 -45.81
CA VAL A 778 20.60 28.91 -45.39
C VAL A 778 21.06 29.76 -46.60
N MET A 779 20.89 29.26 -47.82
CA MET A 779 21.31 29.95 -49.04
C MET A 779 20.51 31.25 -49.24
N TYR A 780 21.25 32.35 -49.36
CA TYR A 780 20.69 33.69 -49.56
C TYR A 780 19.79 34.19 -48.42
N ASN A 781 20.01 33.74 -47.18
CA ASN A 781 19.28 34.25 -45.99
C ASN A 781 19.82 35.58 -45.44
N GLY A 782 20.70 36.26 -46.19
CA GLY A 782 21.23 37.57 -45.80
C GLY A 782 20.14 38.63 -45.69
N LEU A 783 20.38 39.62 -44.83
CA LEU A 783 19.53 40.80 -44.68
C LEU A 783 19.36 41.62 -45.97
N PRO A 784 20.41 41.83 -46.81
CA PRO A 784 20.30 42.62 -48.02
C PRO A 784 19.36 42.02 -49.05
N TRP A 785 18.54 42.87 -49.68
CA TRP A 785 17.69 42.46 -50.79
C TRP A 785 18.51 42.48 -52.08
N PRO A 786 18.52 41.40 -52.87
CA PRO A 786 19.24 41.32 -54.12
C PRO A 786 18.52 42.12 -55.21
N ASP A 787 19.15 42.18 -56.39
CA ASP A 787 18.49 42.66 -57.60
C ASP A 787 17.20 41.86 -57.84
N GLU A 788 16.16 42.54 -58.35
CA GLU A 788 14.88 41.91 -58.64
C GLU A 788 15.03 40.69 -59.57
N GLU A 789 15.93 40.74 -60.54
CA GLU A 789 16.17 39.63 -61.46
C GLU A 789 16.59 38.33 -60.73
N PHE A 790 17.17 38.46 -59.53
CA PHE A 790 17.57 37.34 -58.70
C PHE A 790 16.38 36.53 -58.15
N THR A 791 15.17 37.10 -58.11
CA THR A 791 13.94 36.36 -57.75
C THR A 791 13.70 35.15 -58.65
N LYS A 792 14.19 35.18 -59.89
CA LYS A 792 14.14 34.05 -60.83
C LYS A 792 14.95 32.84 -60.34
N VAL A 793 15.97 33.06 -59.52
CA VAL A 793 16.83 32.01 -58.96
C VAL A 793 16.23 31.42 -57.68
N THR A 794 15.54 32.24 -56.87
CA THR A 794 14.96 31.82 -55.58
C THR A 794 13.48 31.45 -55.64
N ILE A 795 12.90 31.35 -56.84
CA ILE A 795 11.46 31.19 -57.06
C ILE A 795 10.84 30.02 -56.28
N GLU A 796 11.50 28.86 -56.19
CA GLU A 796 10.97 27.70 -55.47
C GLU A 796 10.87 27.96 -53.97
N ARG A 797 11.92 28.54 -53.38
CA ARG A 797 11.94 28.92 -51.96
C ARG A 797 10.87 29.97 -51.67
N ASP A 798 10.77 30.99 -52.53
CA ASP A 798 9.82 32.08 -52.35
C ASP A 798 8.37 31.57 -52.47
N LEU A 799 8.09 30.63 -53.38
CA LEU A 799 6.81 29.91 -53.49
C LEU A 799 6.53 29.02 -52.27
N GLN A 800 7.56 28.34 -51.74
CA GLN A 800 7.42 27.53 -50.52
C GLN A 800 7.09 28.41 -49.31
N ILE A 801 7.76 29.56 -49.15
CA ILE A 801 7.44 30.55 -48.11
C ILE A 801 5.99 30.99 -48.26
N HIS A 802 5.58 31.43 -49.45
CA HIS A 802 4.20 31.84 -49.72
C HIS A 802 3.18 30.73 -49.39
N ARG A 803 3.44 29.49 -49.82
CA ARG A 803 2.58 28.34 -49.52
C ARG A 803 2.45 28.12 -48.02
N THR A 804 3.55 28.25 -47.27
CA THR A 804 3.55 28.07 -45.81
C THR A 804 2.73 29.16 -45.12
N PHE A 805 2.81 30.42 -45.55
CA PHE A 805 1.95 31.51 -45.05
C PHE A 805 0.47 31.31 -45.39
N LYS A 806 0.17 30.73 -46.55
CA LYS A 806 -1.20 30.39 -46.96
C LYS A 806 -1.78 29.21 -46.18
N ASP A 807 -0.95 28.24 -45.83
CA ASP A 807 -1.37 27.05 -45.07
C ASP A 807 -1.40 27.31 -43.56
N VAL A 808 -0.61 28.29 -43.07
CA VAL A 808 -0.49 28.67 -41.64
C VAL A 808 -0.66 30.19 -41.46
N PRO A 809 -1.91 30.70 -41.36
CA PRO A 809 -2.20 32.13 -41.18
C PRO A 809 -1.66 32.75 -39.88
N LEU A 810 -1.25 31.92 -38.90
CA LEU A 810 -0.61 32.38 -37.67
C LEU A 810 0.71 33.12 -37.94
N LEU A 811 1.41 32.80 -39.03
CA LEU A 811 2.69 33.43 -39.36
C LEU A 811 2.58 34.95 -39.55
N TRP A 812 1.45 35.45 -40.06
CA TRP A 812 1.19 36.89 -40.15
C TRP A 812 1.12 37.54 -38.76
N THR A 813 0.41 36.92 -37.82
CA THR A 813 0.31 37.40 -36.44
C THR A 813 1.67 37.37 -35.73
N LEU A 814 2.52 36.38 -36.02
CA LEU A 814 3.89 36.30 -35.50
C LEU A 814 4.79 37.37 -36.11
N LEU A 815 4.66 37.67 -37.41
CA LEU A 815 5.37 38.80 -38.03
C LEU A 815 4.92 40.15 -37.43
N GLU A 816 3.63 40.36 -37.21
CA GLU A 816 3.10 41.56 -36.54
C GLU A 816 3.70 41.73 -35.13
N LEU A 817 3.83 40.63 -34.36
CA LEU A 817 4.50 40.64 -33.06
C LEU A 817 5.96 41.11 -33.19
N THR A 818 6.73 40.53 -34.13
CA THR A 818 8.13 40.93 -34.33
C THR A 818 8.27 42.35 -34.89
N ALA A 819 7.27 42.82 -35.64
CA ALA A 819 7.21 44.18 -36.17
C ALA A 819 6.95 45.21 -35.06
N TRP A 820 6.15 44.84 -34.06
CA TRP A 820 5.88 45.71 -32.90
C TRP A 820 7.14 45.94 -32.05
N TYR A 821 7.92 44.87 -31.84
CA TYR A 821 9.16 44.93 -31.06
C TYR A 821 10.39 45.15 -31.94
N ARG A 822 10.58 46.40 -32.37
CA ARG A 822 11.69 46.80 -33.25
C ARG A 822 13.06 46.67 -32.55
N PRO A 823 14.10 46.12 -33.22
CA PRO A 823 14.19 45.83 -34.65
C PRO A 823 13.94 44.35 -35.01
N ALA A 824 13.19 43.57 -34.22
CA ALA A 824 13.12 42.11 -34.38
C ALA A 824 12.68 41.66 -35.79
N LEU A 825 11.76 42.38 -36.44
CA LEU A 825 11.31 42.09 -37.81
C LEU A 825 12.45 42.10 -38.86
N ALA A 826 13.50 42.88 -38.64
CA ALA A 826 14.63 42.99 -39.58
C ALA A 826 15.27 41.62 -39.85
N TYR A 827 15.34 40.76 -38.82
CA TYR A 827 15.86 39.40 -38.94
C TYR A 827 14.97 38.47 -39.78
N CYS A 828 13.70 38.82 -40.00
CA CYS A 828 12.78 38.10 -40.88
C CYS A 828 12.82 38.59 -42.34
N SER A 829 13.83 39.37 -42.75
CA SER A 829 13.96 39.95 -44.10
C SER A 829 13.74 38.95 -45.23
N VAL A 830 14.23 37.71 -45.07
CA VAL A 830 14.08 36.62 -46.05
C VAL A 830 12.61 36.28 -46.30
N LEU A 831 11.80 36.22 -45.25
CA LEU A 831 10.37 35.89 -45.35
C LEU A 831 9.62 37.04 -46.04
N LEU A 832 9.91 38.29 -45.63
CA LEU A 832 9.33 39.48 -46.26
C LEU A 832 9.66 39.55 -47.75
N ARG A 833 10.91 39.27 -48.11
CA ARG A 833 11.37 39.25 -49.50
C ARG A 833 10.72 38.13 -50.31
N GLY A 834 10.61 36.92 -49.76
CA GLY A 834 9.94 35.81 -50.45
C GLY A 834 8.47 36.11 -50.73
N ILE A 835 7.77 36.72 -49.77
CA ILE A 835 6.39 37.17 -49.97
C ILE A 835 6.33 38.32 -50.98
N ALA A 836 7.22 39.30 -50.90
CA ALA A 836 7.27 40.40 -51.88
C ALA A 836 7.48 39.88 -53.32
N ALA A 837 8.40 38.93 -53.51
CA ALA A 837 8.68 38.31 -54.80
C ALA A 837 7.45 37.58 -55.36
N THR A 838 6.72 36.84 -54.51
CA THR A 838 5.50 36.14 -54.93
C THR A 838 4.36 37.11 -55.24
N VAL A 839 4.18 38.17 -54.45
CA VAL A 839 3.21 39.26 -54.73
C VAL A 839 3.54 39.96 -56.06
N MET A 840 4.81 40.21 -56.36
CA MET A 840 5.23 40.77 -57.66
C MET A 840 4.90 39.84 -58.83
N ALA A 841 4.99 38.52 -58.63
CA ALA A 841 4.73 37.51 -59.65
C ALA A 841 3.23 37.19 -59.83
N ASN A 842 2.43 37.24 -58.77
CA ASN A 842 1.01 36.81 -58.78
C ASN A 842 -0.01 37.96 -58.61
N TRP A 843 0.45 39.17 -58.29
CA TRP A 843 -0.35 40.37 -58.04
C TRP A 843 -1.41 40.22 -56.93
N ASN A 844 -1.13 39.40 -55.91
CA ASN A 844 -2.06 39.16 -54.81
C ASN A 844 -2.20 40.40 -53.91
N ILE A 845 -3.40 41.01 -53.93
CA ILE A 845 -3.71 42.24 -53.20
C ILE A 845 -3.68 41.99 -51.68
N ASP A 846 -4.37 40.95 -51.19
CA ASP A 846 -4.55 40.72 -49.76
C ASP A 846 -3.21 40.51 -49.04
N GLU A 847 -2.33 39.69 -49.63
CA GLU A 847 -0.99 39.44 -49.11
C GLU A 847 -0.07 40.65 -49.26
N GLY A 848 -0.22 41.42 -50.35
CA GLY A 848 0.51 42.68 -50.54
C GLY A 848 0.16 43.71 -49.46
N VAL A 849 -1.13 43.86 -49.13
CA VAL A 849 -1.62 44.76 -48.07
C VAL A 849 -1.07 44.33 -46.71
N LEU A 850 -1.15 43.04 -46.37
CA LEU A 850 -0.60 42.51 -45.12
C LEU A 850 0.92 42.71 -45.03
N LEU A 851 1.66 42.41 -46.10
CA LEU A 851 3.10 42.59 -46.17
C LEU A 851 3.50 44.06 -45.92
N VAL A 852 2.91 45.00 -46.65
CA VAL A 852 3.21 46.42 -46.50
C VAL A 852 2.79 46.92 -45.12
N SER A 853 1.68 46.44 -44.57
CA SER A 853 1.24 46.78 -43.21
C SER A 853 2.24 46.34 -42.14
N VAL A 854 2.74 45.10 -42.22
CA VAL A 854 3.78 44.56 -41.32
C VAL A 854 5.09 45.34 -41.47
N MET A 855 5.52 45.62 -42.70
CA MET A 855 6.75 46.38 -42.96
C MET A 855 6.64 47.83 -42.48
N ALA A 856 5.47 48.46 -42.62
CA ALA A 856 5.19 49.79 -42.09
C ALA A 856 5.19 49.79 -40.55
N LEU A 857 4.54 48.80 -39.92
CA LEU A 857 4.49 48.65 -38.46
C LEU A 857 5.89 48.47 -37.88
N GLY A 858 6.75 47.70 -38.56
CA GLY A 858 8.16 47.51 -38.22
C GLY A 858 9.10 48.68 -38.58
N GLN A 859 8.57 49.80 -39.10
CA GLN A 859 9.37 50.95 -39.60
C GLN A 859 10.40 50.59 -40.67
N LEU A 860 10.16 49.52 -41.43
CA LEU A 860 10.97 49.20 -42.59
C LEU A 860 10.61 50.09 -43.78
N LEU A 861 9.32 50.45 -43.91
CA LEU A 861 8.84 51.39 -44.92
C LEU A 861 8.40 52.72 -44.25
N PRO A 862 9.01 53.86 -44.60
CA PRO A 862 8.59 55.18 -44.13
C PRO A 862 7.34 55.66 -44.88
N PRO A 863 6.54 56.58 -44.31
CA PRO A 863 5.58 57.36 -45.10
C PRO A 863 6.32 58.18 -46.19
N PRO A 864 5.82 58.27 -47.45
CA PRO A 864 4.52 57.81 -47.95
C PRO A 864 4.46 56.34 -48.42
N LEU A 865 5.57 55.59 -48.43
CA LEU A 865 5.60 54.18 -48.87
C LEU A 865 4.77 53.27 -47.97
N ALA A 866 4.67 53.58 -46.68
CA ALA A 866 3.79 52.88 -45.73
C ALA A 866 2.32 52.86 -46.16
N SER A 867 1.87 53.89 -46.90
CA SER A 867 0.49 54.05 -47.38
C SER A 867 0.19 53.22 -48.62
N ILE A 868 1.17 52.52 -49.21
CA ILE A 868 0.96 51.63 -50.36
C ILE A 868 -0.10 50.58 -50.04
N ARG A 869 -0.23 50.14 -48.77
CA ARG A 869 -1.28 49.22 -48.34
C ARG A 869 -2.70 49.72 -48.63
N ASP A 870 -2.91 51.03 -48.59
CA ASP A 870 -4.22 51.66 -48.82
C ASP A 870 -4.45 51.90 -50.33
N VAL A 871 -3.38 51.88 -51.12
CA VAL A 871 -3.39 52.08 -52.57
C VAL A 871 -3.62 50.76 -53.31
N LEU A 872 -2.99 49.66 -52.87
CA LEU A 872 -3.00 48.35 -53.55
C LEU A 872 -4.39 47.84 -53.98
N PRO A 873 -5.47 47.94 -53.16
CA PRO A 873 -6.79 47.43 -53.54
C PRO A 873 -7.44 48.12 -54.74
N VAL A 874 -6.97 49.32 -55.09
CA VAL A 874 -7.54 50.17 -56.14
C VAL A 874 -6.79 50.02 -57.47
N LEU A 875 -5.61 49.39 -57.46
CA LEU A 875 -4.71 49.33 -58.60
C LEU A 875 -4.95 48.14 -59.52
N GLU A 876 -4.60 48.31 -60.78
CA GLU A 876 -4.55 47.21 -61.74
C GLU A 876 -3.32 46.29 -61.52
N PRO A 877 -3.37 45.00 -61.92
CA PRO A 877 -2.27 44.05 -61.68
C PRO A 877 -0.90 44.53 -62.16
N HIS A 878 -0.85 45.15 -63.33
CA HIS A 878 0.41 45.69 -63.87
C HIS A 878 0.97 46.84 -63.01
N GLN A 879 0.10 47.69 -62.46
CA GLN A 879 0.46 48.79 -61.57
C GLN A 879 0.94 48.26 -60.20
N ILE A 880 0.33 47.20 -59.69
CA ILE A 880 0.75 46.51 -58.47
C ILE A 880 2.20 46.02 -58.63
N ASN A 881 2.52 45.38 -59.76
CA ASN A 881 3.89 44.94 -60.05
C ASN A 881 4.87 46.13 -60.02
N THR A 882 4.55 47.20 -60.76
CA THR A 882 5.39 48.39 -60.84
C THR A 882 5.64 49.03 -59.48
N ILE A 883 4.63 49.14 -58.61
CA ILE A 883 4.82 49.69 -57.25
C ILE A 883 5.65 48.75 -56.38
N MET A 884 5.34 47.46 -56.38
CA MET A 884 6.07 46.50 -55.55
C MET A 884 7.54 46.42 -55.97
N LYS A 885 7.84 46.56 -57.25
CA LYS A 885 9.20 46.61 -57.81
C LYS A 885 9.92 47.93 -57.50
N GLU A 886 9.37 49.06 -57.96
CA GLU A 886 10.07 50.35 -57.97
C GLU A 886 9.98 51.08 -56.62
N CYS A 887 8.92 50.88 -55.86
CA CYS A 887 8.69 51.58 -54.59
C CYS A 887 9.08 50.74 -53.38
N VAL A 888 8.79 49.43 -53.38
CA VAL A 888 9.04 48.55 -52.22
C VAL A 888 10.37 47.81 -52.36
N TRP A 889 10.57 47.02 -53.42
CA TRP A 889 11.76 46.20 -53.60
C TRP A 889 13.02 47.06 -53.78
N ALA A 890 12.98 48.03 -54.67
CA ALA A 890 14.11 48.93 -54.91
C ALA A 890 14.48 49.75 -53.66
N TYR A 891 13.49 50.16 -52.87
CA TYR A 891 13.74 50.86 -51.60
C TYR A 891 14.42 49.95 -50.58
N MET A 892 13.94 48.72 -50.40
CA MET A 892 14.50 47.74 -49.45
C MET A 892 15.88 47.24 -49.83
N ARG A 893 16.20 47.22 -51.13
CA ARG A 893 17.54 46.91 -51.64
C ARG A 893 18.57 47.94 -51.22
N GLU A 894 18.23 49.23 -51.29
CA GLU A 894 19.16 50.29 -50.90
C GLU A 894 19.13 50.60 -49.41
N ASN A 895 17.95 50.47 -48.78
CA ASN A 895 17.74 50.66 -47.36
C ASN A 895 17.60 49.30 -46.67
N VAL A 896 18.72 48.58 -46.63
CA VAL A 896 18.78 47.23 -46.05
C VAL A 896 18.13 47.23 -44.66
N PRO A 897 17.23 46.27 -44.35
CA PRO A 897 16.62 46.13 -43.04
C PRO A 897 17.66 45.64 -42.02
N SER A 898 18.54 46.55 -41.59
CA SER A 898 19.60 46.28 -40.63
C SER A 898 19.15 46.70 -39.22
N PRO A 899 19.36 45.86 -38.20
CA PRO A 899 19.15 46.23 -36.80
C PRO A 899 19.94 47.46 -36.35
N ALA A 900 21.07 47.75 -37.00
CA ALA A 900 21.93 48.90 -36.69
C ALA A 900 21.27 50.26 -37.00
N LEU A 901 20.21 50.28 -37.82
CA LEU A 901 19.48 51.50 -38.16
C LEU A 901 18.52 51.96 -37.06
N PHE A 902 18.38 51.20 -35.97
CA PHE A 902 17.47 51.50 -34.89
C PHE A 902 18.24 51.96 -33.65
N THR A 903 17.96 53.18 -33.22
CA THR A 903 18.55 53.78 -32.02
C THR A 903 17.62 53.57 -30.82
N ARG A 904 18.20 53.33 -29.64
CA ARG A 904 17.45 53.23 -28.38
C ARG A 904 17.52 54.56 -27.65
N SER A 905 16.39 55.22 -27.45
CA SER A 905 16.29 56.35 -26.53
C SER A 905 16.42 55.84 -25.09
N GLU A 906 17.11 56.59 -24.22
CA GLU A 906 17.25 56.24 -22.80
C GLU A 906 15.88 56.02 -22.16
N GLY A 907 15.69 54.81 -21.63
CA GLY A 907 14.44 54.44 -20.97
C GLY A 907 13.28 54.11 -21.89
N ALA A 908 13.46 53.61 -23.13
CA ALA A 908 12.40 53.00 -23.95
C ALA A 908 12.73 51.55 -24.33
N ASN A 909 11.72 50.66 -24.35
CA ASN A 909 11.89 49.23 -24.74
C ASN A 909 11.85 48.97 -26.24
N ILE A 910 11.44 49.97 -27.02
CA ILE A 910 11.29 49.87 -28.47
C ILE A 910 12.33 50.78 -29.10
N ALA A 911 13.09 50.24 -30.05
CA ALA A 911 14.04 51.02 -30.81
C ALA A 911 13.33 51.75 -31.95
N TRP A 912 13.76 52.98 -32.25
CA TRP A 912 13.16 53.83 -33.28
C TRP A 912 14.18 54.08 -34.38
N ARG A 913 13.70 54.25 -35.61
CA ARG A 913 14.53 54.81 -36.69
C ARG A 913 14.51 56.33 -36.61
N ASP A 914 15.66 56.95 -36.86
CA ASP A 914 15.75 58.41 -36.95
C ASP A 914 14.91 58.91 -38.15
N THR A 915 14.00 59.84 -37.88
CA THR A 915 13.05 60.36 -38.87
C THR A 915 13.76 61.05 -40.04
N ASP A 916 14.88 61.74 -39.76
CA ASP A 916 15.61 62.55 -40.74
C ASP A 916 16.34 61.70 -41.78
N THR A 917 16.85 60.53 -41.39
CA THR A 917 17.50 59.56 -42.30
C THR A 917 16.49 58.64 -43.00
N SER A 918 15.25 58.59 -42.50
CA SER A 918 14.20 57.71 -43.01
C SER A 918 13.39 58.30 -44.17
N THR A 919 13.57 59.57 -44.53
CA THR A 919 12.82 60.19 -45.64
C THR A 919 13.18 59.53 -46.98
N PRO A 920 12.22 58.93 -47.70
CA PRO A 920 12.53 58.20 -48.93
C PRO A 920 12.90 59.18 -50.05
N ASN A 921 13.98 58.87 -50.77
CA ASN A 921 14.39 59.63 -51.96
C ASN A 921 13.24 59.70 -52.98
N SER A 922 13.11 60.84 -53.67
CA SER A 922 12.03 61.13 -54.63
C SER A 922 11.89 60.06 -55.70
N ARG A 923 12.99 59.39 -56.09
CA ARG A 923 12.96 58.29 -57.07
C ARG A 923 12.02 57.14 -56.69
N PHE A 924 11.83 56.87 -55.39
CA PHE A 924 10.98 55.77 -54.91
C PHE A 924 9.52 56.20 -54.74
N THR A 925 9.29 57.50 -54.55
CA THR A 925 7.96 58.07 -54.33
C THR A 925 7.35 58.65 -55.59
N GLU A 926 8.14 58.95 -56.63
CA GLU A 926 7.67 59.50 -57.90
C GLU A 926 6.77 58.52 -58.66
N THR A 927 7.16 57.24 -58.74
CA THR A 927 6.33 56.19 -59.35
C THR A 927 4.99 56.04 -58.62
N LEU A 928 5.02 56.11 -57.28
CA LEU A 928 3.81 56.14 -56.46
C LEU A 928 2.96 57.38 -56.78
N ARG A 929 3.57 58.57 -56.82
CA ARG A 929 2.92 59.84 -57.15
C ARG A 929 2.22 59.81 -58.50
N LEU A 930 2.90 59.33 -59.54
CA LEU A 930 2.36 59.22 -60.91
C LEU A 930 1.18 58.24 -60.98
N LEU A 931 1.24 57.13 -60.24
CA LEU A 931 0.15 56.14 -60.20
C LEU A 931 -1.07 56.61 -59.38
N LEU A 932 -0.87 57.42 -58.33
CA LEU A 932 -1.98 58.08 -57.67
C LEU A 932 -2.62 59.15 -58.59
N LEU A 933 -1.84 59.86 -59.40
CA LEU A 933 -2.37 60.83 -60.38
C LEU A 933 -3.18 60.15 -61.48
N SER A 934 -2.74 58.98 -61.99
CA SER A 934 -3.53 58.23 -62.98
C SER A 934 -4.85 57.72 -62.40
N ASN A 935 -4.90 57.48 -61.09
CA ASN A 935 -6.08 57.01 -60.36
C ASN A 935 -6.68 58.10 -59.45
N ILE A 936 -6.55 59.38 -59.80
CA ILE A 936 -6.94 60.50 -58.93
C ILE A 936 -8.44 60.52 -58.61
N HIS A 937 -9.26 59.94 -59.48
CA HIS A 937 -10.70 59.84 -59.32
C HIS A 937 -11.13 59.03 -58.08
N THR A 938 -10.30 58.07 -57.64
CA THR A 938 -10.50 57.26 -56.43
C THR A 938 -9.54 57.63 -55.30
N LEU A 939 -8.28 57.93 -55.63
CA LEU A 939 -7.21 58.15 -54.65
C LEU A 939 -6.89 59.63 -54.37
N GLY A 940 -7.68 60.57 -54.90
CA GLY A 940 -7.49 62.02 -54.73
C GLY A 940 -7.30 62.51 -53.28
N PRO A 941 -8.15 62.07 -52.32
CA PRO A 941 -7.97 62.45 -50.91
C PRO A 941 -6.64 61.94 -50.32
N LEU A 942 -6.22 60.73 -50.68
CA LEU A 942 -4.97 60.13 -50.23
C LEU A 942 -3.75 60.83 -50.86
N TYR A 943 -3.86 61.22 -52.13
CA TYR A 943 -2.83 62.00 -52.81
C TYR A 943 -2.56 63.34 -52.11
N ALA A 944 -3.61 64.05 -51.72
CA ALA A 944 -3.48 65.30 -50.98
C ALA A 944 -2.82 65.11 -49.60
N ALA A 945 -3.19 64.04 -48.88
CA ALA A 945 -2.62 63.73 -47.57
C ALA A 945 -1.13 63.35 -47.62
N LEU A 946 -0.65 62.75 -48.72
CA LEU A 946 0.73 62.23 -48.81
C LEU A 946 1.73 63.18 -49.47
N PHE A 947 1.28 64.05 -50.38
CA PHE A 947 2.19 64.83 -51.24
C PHE A 947 1.92 66.35 -51.24
N LEU A 948 0.83 66.82 -50.63
CA LEU A 948 0.46 68.25 -50.61
C LEU A 948 0.47 68.87 -49.21
N GLN A 949 0.90 68.13 -48.17
CA GLN A 949 1.08 68.63 -46.80
C GLN A 949 2.51 69.06 -46.52
#